data_AF-V2YGS4-F1
#
_entry.id   AF-V2YGS4-F1
#
_cell.length_a   1.000
_cell.length_b   1.000
_cell.length_c   1.000
_cell.angle_alpha   90.00
_cell.angle_beta   90.00
_cell.angle_gamma   90.00
#
_symmetry.space_group_name_H-M   'P 1'
#
loop_
_entity.id
_entity.type
_entity.pdbx_description
1 polymer ?
#
loop_
_entity_poly.entity_id
_entity_poly.type
_entity_poly.pdbx_seq_one_letter_code
_entity_poly.pdbx_strand_id
1 'polypeptide(L)'
;MTVETPRILFVDSYDSFTFNLASLCRQAIPDSTIYVIKNDQIPIRTLVPLLKSFSAIVIGPGPGSPDNPRDIGVIADLWKLSEEDLLPIFGVCLGHQSLAIEHGAKLKRLRVVKHGQVSSIIHTRSGLFEGLETVNAVRYHSLHVELNGGDVEPVAWADDGAENGPVLMAARHKYKPFWSVQYHPESALTDKGGLSVLRNFWSLACQWSREKGRQVHALHPLSRTILGASWPHFQSSIFPASPVSPKHTIDTIIVTSHLSVPAVCELLGVCSEESLFVLLDSAAKPGRFSIIASLLPDSLHILHSMDEPTVIVKRGEEEACESLGRSDIWSWLGSFMRPRAIYSGHPDIPFWGGLVGMLSYELGVRSLSVPLRRHRRLDNKHFDVNLVYVERSVVVDHHTGKIYVQSLIPGDKLWISETAQMLSTREEHHIELIEKESLKSVQPPIVTLPDRSRYLTCIEEAKGYLLSGDSYELCLTANTHVRVARGTTSWQRYKALRRSNPAPHSAYLRLHPSTFLSSSPERFLSYSRPPGSLCQLRPIKGTIRKAPEITRAHAEKALRGSCKEVAENLMIVDLIRHDLHGVVGLDVEVKQFCSVEEYETVWQMVSVIEGKLPAHIHSDLDAQLGLEVLKRSLPPGSMTGAPKKRSVEILQGLEHQDRSLYSGVFGYWCVGGGGDWSVAIRSCFRYEEDSSSGTAGNTEEWTIGAGGAITALSEPEAEWDEMVTKLQSALVEMLNTRLLDSPTNSINHHLPTRQDLYSLGLNLGMIIIDETAKPPLDDGLQVPDLINGRTSPLPPPTHPSHQYGNKSSVTPPGYQSAVKPDQSVTYLFSPMPGNAMLLIPPKNVSSTRHPYFIGVGLNCFTPSSYITTIRKYGWDGEFVGDFEIGTSNSKNPSSVCLRGNEHPISDVLLSSTRLFRNFWTWKPLDHDRSVTLHWDDSVGGGIITCFSSKDRTAGNLLAKFTPRGHPRRQGRPTEFPKLEVTPQGHDVFEDILMSALIIERIRTNPTT
;
A
#
# COMPACT_ATOMS: atom_id res chain seq x y z
N MET A 1 -17.53 -14.88 -50.55
CA MET A 1 -17.67 -15.59 -49.26
C MET A 1 -17.54 -14.53 -48.19
N THR A 2 -18.60 -14.26 -47.44
CA THR A 2 -18.60 -13.32 -46.32
C THR A 2 -17.49 -13.72 -45.36
N VAL A 3 -16.51 -12.84 -45.12
CA VAL A 3 -15.48 -13.08 -44.11
C VAL A 3 -16.21 -13.17 -42.78
N GLU A 4 -16.42 -14.39 -42.28
CA GLU A 4 -17.01 -14.56 -40.96
C GLU A 4 -16.10 -13.87 -39.94
N THR A 5 -16.71 -13.01 -39.13
CA THR A 5 -16.06 -12.31 -38.03
C THR A 5 -15.35 -13.32 -37.11
N PRO A 6 -14.04 -13.17 -36.83
CA PRO A 6 -13.31 -14.11 -35.97
C PRO A 6 -13.98 -14.24 -34.59
N ARG A 7 -14.15 -15.47 -34.12
CA ARG A 7 -14.72 -15.77 -32.80
C ARG A 7 -13.65 -16.36 -31.90
N ILE A 8 -13.37 -15.70 -30.78
CA ILE A 8 -12.38 -16.14 -29.79
C ILE A 8 -13.11 -16.63 -28.55
N LEU A 9 -12.79 -17.83 -28.11
CA LEU A 9 -13.19 -18.32 -26.79
C LEU A 9 -12.09 -17.93 -25.81
N PHE A 10 -12.44 -17.17 -24.78
CA PHE A 10 -11.54 -16.81 -23.70
C PHE A 10 -11.90 -17.61 -22.45
N VAL A 11 -10.92 -18.32 -21.88
CA VAL A 11 -11.08 -19.08 -20.64
C VAL A 11 -10.44 -18.30 -19.50
N ASP A 12 -11.27 -17.84 -18.57
CA ASP A 12 -10.88 -17.03 -17.41
C ASP A 12 -10.79 -17.90 -16.16
N SER A 13 -9.61 -17.91 -15.52
CA SER A 13 -9.34 -18.63 -14.28
C SER A 13 -9.51 -17.74 -13.04
N TYR A 14 -10.45 -16.78 -13.08
CA TYR A 14 -10.73 -15.83 -11.99
C TYR A 14 -9.59 -14.85 -11.70
N ASP A 15 -8.85 -14.45 -12.74
CA ASP A 15 -7.81 -13.43 -12.63
C ASP A 15 -8.39 -12.01 -12.65
N SER A 16 -7.66 -11.05 -12.08
CA SER A 16 -7.92 -9.62 -12.18
C SER A 16 -7.27 -8.96 -13.39
N PHE A 17 -6.77 -9.72 -14.37
CA PHE A 17 -6.21 -9.17 -15.63
C PHE A 17 -6.94 -9.66 -16.90
N THR A 18 -7.95 -10.52 -16.77
CA THR A 18 -8.69 -11.13 -17.89
C THR A 18 -9.19 -10.12 -18.94
N PHE A 19 -9.87 -9.04 -18.53
CA PHE A 19 -10.37 -8.05 -19.49
C PHE A 19 -9.29 -7.14 -20.09
N ASN A 20 -8.12 -7.01 -19.43
CA ASN A 20 -6.96 -6.38 -20.05
C ASN A 20 -6.48 -7.22 -21.24
N LEU A 21 -6.39 -8.54 -21.05
CA LEU A 21 -5.99 -9.46 -22.11
C LEU A 21 -7.05 -9.55 -23.21
N ALA A 22 -8.34 -9.55 -22.86
CA ALA A 22 -9.43 -9.49 -23.85
C ALA A 22 -9.37 -8.20 -24.70
N SER A 23 -9.07 -7.06 -24.07
CA SER A 23 -8.83 -5.78 -24.76
C SER A 23 -7.63 -5.88 -25.70
N LEU A 24 -6.51 -6.44 -25.24
CA LEU A 24 -5.33 -6.64 -26.06
C LEU A 24 -5.61 -7.57 -27.25
N CYS A 25 -6.40 -8.64 -27.05
CA CYS A 25 -6.86 -9.54 -28.12
C CYS A 25 -7.69 -8.79 -29.17
N ARG A 26 -8.63 -7.92 -28.77
CA ARG A 26 -9.41 -7.09 -29.71
C ARG A 26 -8.54 -6.10 -30.49
N GLN A 27 -7.47 -5.59 -29.89
CA GLN A 27 -6.51 -4.72 -30.57
C GLN A 27 -5.60 -5.49 -31.55
N ALA A 28 -5.23 -6.73 -31.19
CA ALA A 28 -4.42 -7.61 -32.03
C ALA A 28 -5.21 -8.23 -33.18
N ILE A 29 -6.49 -8.52 -32.94
CA ILE A 29 -7.43 -9.17 -33.86
C ILE A 29 -8.65 -8.26 -34.03
N PRO A 30 -8.56 -7.25 -34.91
CA PRO A 30 -9.67 -6.35 -35.19
C PRO A 30 -10.94 -7.11 -35.57
N ASP A 31 -12.09 -6.53 -35.25
CA ASP A 31 -13.42 -7.09 -35.50
C ASP A 31 -13.76 -8.41 -34.80
N SER A 32 -12.82 -9.04 -34.09
CA SER A 32 -13.10 -10.28 -33.35
C SER A 32 -14.22 -10.13 -32.31
N THR A 33 -15.02 -11.18 -32.15
CA THR A 33 -15.99 -11.34 -31.07
C THR A 33 -15.39 -12.27 -30.00
N ILE A 34 -15.37 -11.83 -28.75
CA ILE A 34 -14.80 -12.61 -27.63
C ILE A 34 -15.91 -13.13 -26.74
N TYR A 35 -15.93 -14.43 -26.48
CA TYR A 35 -16.80 -15.05 -25.47
C TYR A 35 -15.95 -15.46 -24.28
N VAL A 36 -16.25 -14.92 -23.10
CA VAL A 36 -15.49 -15.22 -21.87
C VAL A 36 -16.27 -16.23 -21.04
N ILE A 37 -15.65 -17.36 -20.72
CA ILE A 37 -16.19 -18.38 -19.82
C ILE A 37 -15.24 -18.59 -18.64
N LYS A 38 -15.76 -18.98 -17.47
CA LYS A 38 -14.89 -19.45 -16.39
C LYS A 38 -14.38 -20.85 -16.68
N ASN A 39 -13.16 -21.16 -16.24
CA ASN A 39 -12.52 -22.47 -16.40
C ASN A 39 -13.32 -23.65 -15.81
N ASP A 40 -14.23 -23.39 -14.88
CA ASP A 40 -15.12 -24.36 -14.23
C ASP A 40 -16.60 -24.22 -14.62
N GLN A 41 -16.95 -23.30 -15.51
CA GLN A 41 -18.34 -22.99 -15.88
C GLN A 41 -19.00 -24.06 -16.76
N ILE A 42 -18.26 -24.58 -17.75
CA ILE A 42 -18.79 -25.47 -18.78
C ILE A 42 -17.98 -26.78 -18.78
N PRO A 43 -18.61 -27.94 -18.50
CA PRO A 43 -17.94 -29.22 -18.62
C PRO A 43 -17.45 -29.49 -20.04
N ILE A 44 -16.30 -30.16 -20.19
CA ILE A 44 -15.68 -30.41 -21.50
C ILE A 44 -16.62 -31.07 -22.52
N ARG A 45 -17.46 -32.04 -22.09
CA ARG A 45 -18.43 -32.72 -22.95
C ARG A 45 -19.43 -31.78 -23.63
N THR A 46 -19.73 -30.66 -22.99
CA THR A 46 -20.64 -29.63 -23.50
C THR A 46 -19.87 -28.59 -24.30
N LEU A 47 -18.60 -28.34 -23.94
CA LEU A 47 -17.76 -27.35 -24.59
C LEU A 47 -17.23 -27.81 -25.96
N VAL A 48 -16.78 -29.06 -26.09
CA VAL A 48 -16.18 -29.61 -27.32
C VAL A 48 -17.05 -29.40 -28.56
N PRO A 49 -18.37 -29.71 -28.55
CA PRO A 49 -19.25 -29.44 -29.69
C PRO A 49 -19.30 -27.96 -30.11
N LEU A 50 -19.07 -27.03 -29.18
CA LEU A 50 -19.07 -25.59 -29.44
C LEU A 50 -17.75 -25.11 -30.05
N LEU A 51 -16.63 -25.82 -29.88
CA LEU A 51 -15.30 -25.38 -30.34
C LEU A 51 -15.22 -25.19 -31.86
N LYS A 52 -16.03 -25.91 -32.64
CA LYS A 52 -16.15 -25.75 -34.10
C LYS A 52 -16.66 -24.35 -34.51
N SER A 53 -17.29 -23.64 -33.58
CA SER A 53 -17.77 -22.26 -33.76
C SER A 53 -16.72 -21.19 -33.44
N PHE A 54 -15.51 -21.58 -33.04
CA PHE A 54 -14.45 -20.65 -32.68
C PHE A 54 -13.26 -20.75 -33.63
N SER A 55 -12.61 -19.61 -33.84
CA SER A 55 -11.39 -19.47 -34.63
C SER A 55 -10.14 -19.83 -33.80
N ALA A 56 -10.14 -19.50 -32.52
CA ALA A 56 -9.06 -19.80 -31.58
C ALA A 56 -9.55 -19.75 -30.12
N ILE A 57 -8.76 -20.31 -29.22
CA ILE A 57 -8.93 -20.19 -27.77
C ILE A 57 -7.79 -19.35 -27.18
N VAL A 58 -8.12 -18.46 -26.25
CA VAL A 58 -7.15 -17.80 -25.38
C VAL A 58 -7.42 -18.27 -23.95
N ILE A 59 -6.41 -18.84 -23.31
CA ILE A 59 -6.45 -19.24 -21.91
C ILE A 59 -5.73 -18.16 -21.13
N GLY A 60 -6.50 -17.45 -20.29
CA GLY A 60 -5.99 -16.35 -19.49
C GLY A 60 -5.09 -16.81 -18.35
N PRO A 61 -4.49 -15.84 -17.64
CA PRO A 61 -3.79 -16.10 -16.39
C PRO A 61 -4.78 -16.52 -15.29
N GLY A 62 -4.26 -16.86 -14.11
CA GLY A 62 -5.06 -17.17 -12.94
C GLY A 62 -4.21 -17.40 -11.69
N PRO A 63 -4.81 -17.28 -10.50
CA PRO A 63 -4.17 -17.68 -9.25
C PRO A 63 -4.12 -19.20 -9.11
N GLY A 64 -3.31 -19.65 -8.17
CA GLY A 64 -3.19 -21.05 -7.77
C GLY A 64 -2.13 -21.80 -8.55
N SER A 65 -2.33 -23.11 -8.70
CA SER A 65 -1.35 -24.01 -9.31
C SER A 65 -1.97 -24.92 -10.35
N PRO A 66 -1.27 -25.19 -11.47
CA PRO A 66 -1.69 -26.20 -12.43
C PRO A 66 -1.77 -27.64 -11.88
N ASP A 67 -1.11 -27.92 -10.75
CA ASP A 67 -1.23 -29.20 -10.05
C ASP A 67 -2.56 -29.36 -9.30
N ASN A 68 -3.33 -28.28 -9.14
CA ASN A 68 -4.63 -28.28 -8.49
C ASN A 68 -5.77 -28.31 -9.53
N PRO A 69 -6.54 -29.41 -9.63
CA PRO A 69 -7.63 -29.50 -10.59
C PRO A 69 -8.70 -28.41 -10.46
N ARG A 70 -8.87 -27.82 -9.26
CA ARG A 70 -9.83 -26.72 -9.04
C ARG A 70 -9.38 -25.40 -9.67
N ASP A 71 -8.07 -25.18 -9.80
CA ASP A 71 -7.53 -23.95 -10.38
C ASP A 71 -7.44 -24.06 -11.92
N ILE A 72 -7.46 -25.27 -12.48
CA ILE A 72 -7.35 -25.54 -13.92
C ILE A 72 -8.69 -25.79 -14.60
N GLY A 73 -9.59 -26.56 -13.98
CA GLY A 73 -10.87 -26.90 -14.58
C GLY A 73 -10.72 -27.51 -15.99
N VAL A 74 -11.49 -27.00 -16.96
CA VAL A 74 -11.53 -27.49 -18.35
C VAL A 74 -10.23 -27.27 -19.13
N ILE A 75 -9.32 -26.42 -18.65
CA ILE A 75 -8.08 -26.08 -19.36
C ILE A 75 -7.22 -27.33 -19.61
N ALA A 76 -7.13 -28.25 -18.65
CA ALA A 76 -6.39 -29.51 -18.80
C ALA A 76 -6.88 -30.35 -19.99
N ASP A 77 -8.19 -30.34 -20.24
CA ASP A 77 -8.80 -31.09 -21.33
C ASP A 77 -8.57 -30.41 -22.69
N LEU A 78 -8.49 -29.07 -22.72
CA LEU A 78 -8.28 -28.31 -23.97
C LEU A 78 -6.92 -28.59 -24.62
N TRP A 79 -5.89 -28.93 -23.84
CA TRP A 79 -4.59 -29.35 -24.37
C TRP A 79 -4.62 -30.78 -24.97
N LYS A 80 -5.65 -31.56 -24.61
CA LYS A 80 -5.81 -32.97 -25.01
C LYS A 80 -6.83 -33.18 -26.12
N LEU A 81 -7.28 -32.11 -26.77
CA LEU A 81 -8.23 -32.19 -27.88
C LEU A 81 -7.75 -33.17 -28.97
N SER A 82 -8.72 -33.90 -29.52
CA SER A 82 -8.57 -34.81 -30.65
C SER A 82 -8.24 -34.01 -31.92
N GLU A 83 -7.72 -34.68 -32.95
CA GLU A 83 -7.43 -34.03 -34.25
C GLU A 83 -8.69 -33.42 -34.89
N GLU A 84 -9.88 -34.00 -34.68
CA GLU A 84 -11.14 -33.52 -35.27
C GLU A 84 -11.64 -32.21 -34.64
N ASP A 85 -11.34 -32.00 -33.35
CA ASP A 85 -11.78 -30.82 -32.59
C ASP A 85 -10.66 -29.79 -32.40
N LEU A 86 -9.47 -30.06 -32.94
CA LEU A 86 -8.27 -29.25 -32.78
C LEU A 86 -8.44 -27.84 -33.37
N LEU A 87 -7.92 -26.85 -32.67
CA LEU A 87 -7.90 -25.45 -33.08
C LEU A 87 -6.73 -24.72 -32.39
N PRO A 88 -6.33 -23.54 -32.89
CA PRO A 88 -5.26 -22.75 -32.29
C PRO A 88 -5.58 -22.32 -30.84
N ILE A 89 -4.60 -22.47 -29.94
CA ILE A 89 -4.73 -22.07 -28.53
C ILE A 89 -3.52 -21.23 -28.10
N PHE A 90 -3.78 -20.12 -27.40
CA PHE A 90 -2.77 -19.27 -26.76
C PHE A 90 -2.95 -19.27 -25.24
N GLY A 91 -1.93 -19.68 -24.48
CA GLY A 91 -1.94 -19.67 -23.02
C GLY A 91 -1.10 -18.55 -22.40
N VAL A 92 -1.60 -17.90 -21.36
CA VAL A 92 -0.87 -16.86 -20.60
C VAL A 92 -0.71 -17.28 -19.14
N CYS A 93 0.49 -17.11 -18.57
CA CYS A 93 0.83 -17.42 -17.18
C CYS A 93 0.37 -18.82 -16.73
N LEU A 94 -0.73 -18.96 -16.00
CA LEU A 94 -1.32 -20.27 -15.64
C LEU A 94 -1.60 -21.13 -16.88
N GLY A 95 -2.06 -20.54 -17.98
CA GLY A 95 -2.23 -21.22 -19.27
C GLY A 95 -0.91 -21.73 -19.86
N HIS A 96 0.20 -21.00 -19.68
CA HIS A 96 1.54 -21.45 -20.08
C HIS A 96 2.01 -22.63 -19.23
N GLN A 97 1.84 -22.52 -17.91
CA GLN A 97 2.24 -23.58 -16.98
C GLN A 97 1.44 -24.86 -17.23
N SER A 98 0.13 -24.72 -17.44
CA SER A 98 -0.77 -25.84 -17.76
C SER A 98 -0.38 -26.53 -19.08
N LEU A 99 -0.12 -25.77 -20.16
CA LEU A 99 0.36 -26.35 -21.42
C LEU A 99 1.63 -27.18 -21.19
N ALA A 100 2.61 -26.63 -20.49
CA ALA A 100 3.88 -27.31 -20.32
C ALA A 100 3.73 -28.60 -19.48
N ILE A 101 2.96 -28.55 -18.39
CA ILE A 101 2.78 -29.70 -17.47
C ILE A 101 2.00 -30.84 -18.13
N GLU A 102 0.93 -30.53 -18.86
CA GLU A 102 0.15 -31.54 -19.57
C GLU A 102 0.96 -32.28 -20.65
N HIS A 103 2.11 -31.71 -21.03
CA HIS A 103 3.05 -32.27 -21.99
C HIS A 103 4.42 -32.64 -21.39
N GLY A 104 4.46 -32.92 -20.08
CA GLY A 104 5.58 -33.58 -19.41
C GLY A 104 6.62 -32.65 -18.77
N ALA A 105 6.38 -31.34 -18.73
CA ALA A 105 7.20 -30.43 -17.93
C ALA A 105 6.96 -30.60 -16.42
N LYS A 106 7.89 -30.09 -15.61
CA LYS A 106 7.75 -30.06 -14.15
C LYS A 106 7.49 -28.65 -13.67
N LEU A 107 6.54 -28.50 -12.76
CA LEU A 107 6.33 -27.25 -12.03
C LEU A 107 7.41 -27.08 -10.96
N LYS A 108 7.92 -25.85 -10.86
CA LYS A 108 8.93 -25.42 -9.88
C LYS A 108 8.56 -24.07 -9.30
N ARG A 109 9.12 -23.79 -8.13
CA ARG A 109 9.02 -22.46 -7.49
C ARG A 109 10.26 -21.66 -7.84
N LEU A 110 10.05 -20.38 -8.14
CA LEU A 110 11.15 -19.42 -8.19
C LEU A 110 11.78 -19.31 -6.79
N ARG A 111 13.08 -19.09 -6.76
CA ARG A 111 13.80 -18.78 -5.52
C ARG A 111 13.52 -17.34 -5.09
N VAL A 112 13.41 -16.42 -6.05
CA VAL A 112 12.99 -15.02 -5.85
C VAL A 112 11.76 -14.76 -6.72
N VAL A 113 10.64 -14.45 -6.07
CA VAL A 113 9.34 -14.21 -6.71
C VAL A 113 9.37 -12.96 -7.59
N LYS A 114 8.64 -13.01 -8.72
CA LYS A 114 8.53 -11.91 -9.68
C LYS A 114 7.08 -11.51 -9.84
N HIS A 115 6.59 -10.69 -8.91
CA HIS A 115 5.26 -10.05 -8.95
C HIS A 115 5.41 -8.57 -9.26
N GLY A 116 4.77 -8.09 -10.34
CA GLY A 116 4.79 -6.68 -10.75
C GLY A 116 6.14 -6.18 -11.24
N GLN A 117 7.03 -7.09 -11.67
CA GLN A 117 8.38 -6.73 -12.11
C GLN A 117 8.53 -6.88 -13.62
N VAL A 118 9.19 -5.90 -14.25
CA VAL A 118 9.54 -5.93 -15.67
C VAL A 118 10.81 -6.74 -15.87
N SER A 119 10.84 -7.60 -16.89
CA SER A 119 12.02 -8.35 -17.31
C SER A 119 12.21 -8.27 -18.82
N SER A 120 13.46 -8.24 -19.27
CA SER A 120 13.80 -8.37 -20.68
C SER A 120 13.67 -9.84 -21.10
N ILE A 121 12.92 -10.08 -22.16
CA ILE A 121 12.63 -11.42 -22.68
C ILE A 121 13.55 -11.71 -23.86
N ILE A 122 14.42 -12.71 -23.69
CA ILE A 122 15.34 -13.21 -24.71
C ILE A 122 14.60 -14.27 -25.52
N HIS A 123 14.48 -14.09 -26.83
CA HIS A 123 13.65 -14.96 -27.68
C HIS A 123 14.31 -15.35 -29.00
N THR A 124 13.78 -16.39 -29.64
CA THR A 124 14.28 -16.95 -30.90
C THR A 124 14.05 -16.05 -32.13
N ARG A 125 13.35 -14.92 -31.98
CA ARG A 125 13.03 -13.97 -33.07
C ARG A 125 12.24 -14.60 -34.22
N SER A 126 11.51 -15.67 -33.93
CA SER A 126 10.69 -16.41 -34.90
C SER A 126 9.34 -16.77 -34.30
N GLY A 127 8.38 -17.07 -35.16
CA GLY A 127 7.03 -17.49 -34.72
C GLY A 127 6.34 -16.38 -33.91
N LEU A 128 6.12 -16.61 -32.61
CA LEU A 128 5.52 -15.61 -31.72
C LEU A 128 6.31 -14.29 -31.67
N PHE A 129 7.63 -14.37 -31.86
CA PHE A 129 8.54 -13.23 -31.75
C PHE A 129 9.08 -12.77 -33.10
N GLU A 130 8.43 -13.17 -34.20
CA GLU A 130 8.79 -12.72 -35.55
C GLU A 130 8.77 -11.18 -35.64
N GLY A 131 9.84 -10.61 -36.18
CA GLY A 131 9.97 -9.16 -36.36
C GLY A 131 10.18 -8.34 -35.07
N LEU A 132 10.41 -8.97 -33.92
CA LEU A 132 10.70 -8.28 -32.65
C LEU A 132 12.19 -8.29 -32.34
N GLU A 133 12.72 -7.15 -31.89
CA GLU A 133 14.12 -7.03 -31.46
C GLU A 133 14.29 -7.32 -29.96
N THR A 134 13.46 -6.64 -29.15
CA THR A 134 13.43 -6.72 -27.70
C THR A 134 11.98 -6.74 -27.22
N VAL A 135 11.71 -7.50 -26.16
CA VAL A 135 10.41 -7.50 -25.47
C VAL A 135 10.67 -7.31 -23.98
N ASN A 136 10.21 -6.20 -23.41
CA ASN A 136 10.18 -6.00 -21.96
C ASN A 136 8.78 -6.28 -21.46
N ALA A 137 8.64 -7.26 -20.58
CA ALA A 137 7.33 -7.73 -20.15
C ALA A 137 7.25 -7.87 -18.62
N VAL A 138 6.05 -7.65 -18.11
CA VAL A 138 5.74 -7.77 -16.68
C VAL A 138 5.46 -9.21 -16.30
N ARG A 139 5.98 -9.61 -15.14
CA ARG A 139 5.80 -10.92 -14.54
C ARG A 139 4.95 -10.82 -13.28
N TYR A 140 4.01 -11.76 -13.12
CA TYR A 140 3.21 -11.97 -11.91
C TYR A 140 3.23 -13.43 -11.48
N HIS A 141 4.40 -14.06 -11.46
CA HIS A 141 4.47 -15.48 -11.15
C HIS A 141 5.53 -15.79 -10.08
N SER A 142 5.16 -16.67 -9.16
CA SER A 142 6.04 -17.35 -8.20
C SER A 142 6.40 -18.77 -8.66
N LEU A 143 5.60 -19.32 -9.59
CA LEU A 143 5.77 -20.64 -10.17
C LEU A 143 6.32 -20.55 -11.60
N HIS A 144 7.16 -21.48 -12.01
CA HIS A 144 7.62 -21.62 -13.38
C HIS A 144 7.72 -23.10 -13.76
N VAL A 145 7.91 -23.37 -15.05
CA VAL A 145 8.05 -24.73 -15.57
C VAL A 145 9.48 -24.99 -16.04
N GLU A 146 9.92 -26.23 -15.85
CA GLU A 146 11.16 -26.78 -16.40
C GLU A 146 10.82 -27.90 -17.39
N LEU A 147 11.28 -27.75 -18.62
CA LEU A 147 11.09 -28.76 -19.66
C LEU A 147 12.04 -29.94 -19.40
N ASN A 148 11.52 -31.17 -19.47
CA ASN A 148 12.27 -32.40 -19.24
C ASN A 148 12.09 -33.39 -20.40
N GLY A 149 12.26 -32.90 -21.63
CA GLY A 149 11.80 -33.61 -22.84
C GLY A 149 10.29 -33.40 -23.08
N GLY A 150 9.69 -34.19 -23.98
CA GLY A 150 8.26 -34.10 -24.30
C GLY A 150 7.94 -33.33 -25.58
N ASP A 151 6.67 -32.92 -25.71
CA ASP A 151 6.11 -32.35 -26.95
C ASP A 151 6.11 -30.82 -27.00
N VAL A 152 6.65 -30.17 -25.96
CA VAL A 152 6.77 -28.71 -25.89
C VAL A 152 8.23 -28.30 -26.10
N GLU A 153 8.43 -27.23 -26.86
CA GLU A 153 9.75 -26.64 -27.10
C GLU A 153 9.81 -25.18 -26.64
N PRO A 154 10.96 -24.74 -26.08
CA PRO A 154 11.13 -23.41 -25.56
C PRO A 154 11.37 -22.40 -26.69
N VAL A 155 10.80 -21.20 -26.59
CA VAL A 155 10.98 -20.13 -27.59
C VAL A 155 11.40 -18.78 -26.99
N ALA A 156 11.30 -18.60 -25.66
CA ALA A 156 11.85 -17.43 -24.98
C ALA A 156 12.19 -17.68 -23.51
N TRP A 157 13.08 -16.87 -22.95
CA TRP A 157 13.58 -16.92 -21.57
C TRP A 157 13.72 -15.52 -20.96
N ALA A 158 13.76 -15.46 -19.63
CA ALA A 158 14.31 -14.33 -18.87
C ALA A 158 15.55 -14.82 -18.13
N ASP A 159 16.61 -14.01 -18.10
CA ASP A 159 17.81 -14.31 -17.31
C ASP A 159 17.76 -13.52 -15.99
N ASP A 160 17.45 -14.22 -14.90
CA ASP A 160 17.38 -13.66 -13.54
C ASP A 160 18.73 -13.80 -12.80
N GLY A 161 19.81 -14.20 -13.49
CA GLY A 161 21.14 -14.33 -12.91
C GLY A 161 21.18 -15.25 -11.67
N ALA A 162 21.76 -14.78 -10.57
CA ALA A 162 21.90 -15.57 -9.34
C ALA A 162 20.57 -15.78 -8.59
N GLU A 163 19.52 -15.03 -8.92
CA GLU A 163 18.23 -15.12 -8.25
C GLU A 163 17.50 -16.40 -8.67
N ASN A 164 17.23 -16.58 -9.96
CA ASN A 164 16.51 -17.75 -10.49
C ASN A 164 17.20 -18.45 -11.67
N GLY A 165 18.29 -17.89 -12.22
CA GLY A 165 18.88 -18.35 -13.47
C GLY A 165 17.97 -18.13 -14.69
N PRO A 166 18.12 -18.92 -15.76
CA PRO A 166 17.27 -18.81 -16.93
C PRO A 166 15.87 -19.39 -16.66
N VAL A 167 14.85 -18.55 -16.76
CA VAL A 167 13.45 -18.92 -16.55
C VAL A 167 12.72 -18.97 -17.90
N LEU A 168 12.00 -20.06 -18.18
CA LEU A 168 11.23 -20.20 -19.42
C LEU A 168 10.08 -19.19 -19.47
N MET A 169 10.06 -18.37 -20.53
CA MET A 169 9.10 -17.28 -20.70
C MET A 169 8.09 -17.50 -21.82
N ALA A 170 8.39 -18.38 -22.77
CA ALA A 170 7.44 -18.76 -23.81
C ALA A 170 7.77 -20.13 -24.37
N ALA A 171 6.73 -20.85 -24.80
CA ALA A 171 6.84 -22.18 -25.36
C ALA A 171 5.82 -22.41 -26.49
N ARG A 172 6.08 -23.41 -27.32
CA ARG A 172 5.12 -23.92 -28.29
C ARG A 172 5.09 -25.44 -28.28
N HIS A 173 3.95 -26.01 -28.66
CA HIS A 173 3.86 -27.45 -28.89
C HIS A 173 4.43 -27.80 -30.27
N LYS A 174 5.15 -28.93 -30.38
CA LYS A 174 5.86 -29.36 -31.61
C LYS A 174 4.91 -29.68 -32.77
N TYR A 175 3.78 -30.34 -32.47
CA TYR A 175 2.86 -30.84 -33.48
C TYR A 175 1.47 -30.17 -33.51
N LYS A 176 0.97 -29.69 -32.37
CA LYS A 176 -0.34 -29.05 -32.22
C LYS A 176 -0.21 -27.52 -32.26
N PRO A 177 -1.26 -26.77 -32.69
CA PRO A 177 -1.23 -25.31 -32.83
C PRO A 177 -1.36 -24.61 -31.47
N PHE A 178 -0.47 -24.94 -30.53
CA PHE A 178 -0.49 -24.42 -29.16
C PHE A 178 0.75 -23.58 -28.90
N TRP A 179 0.51 -22.39 -28.36
CA TRP A 179 1.54 -21.41 -28.03
C TRP A 179 1.25 -20.82 -26.66
N SER A 180 2.27 -20.38 -25.95
CA SER A 180 2.04 -19.76 -24.65
C SER A 180 3.19 -18.87 -24.18
N VAL A 181 2.87 -17.95 -23.27
CA VAL A 181 3.82 -17.04 -22.61
C VAL A 181 3.60 -17.05 -21.08
N GLN A 182 4.68 -17.01 -20.30
CA GLN A 182 4.64 -16.99 -18.83
C GLN A 182 4.40 -15.59 -18.26
N TYR A 183 4.83 -14.55 -18.98
CA TYR A 183 4.63 -13.14 -18.61
C TYR A 183 3.23 -12.65 -19.02
N HIS A 184 2.87 -11.44 -18.62
CA HIS A 184 1.57 -10.84 -18.88
C HIS A 184 1.66 -9.80 -20.01
N PRO A 185 1.35 -10.19 -21.26
CA PRO A 185 1.41 -9.29 -22.41
C PRO A 185 0.46 -8.08 -22.30
N GLU A 186 -0.57 -8.18 -21.46
CA GLU A 186 -1.62 -7.19 -21.25
C GLU A 186 -1.32 -6.12 -20.20
N SER A 187 -0.29 -6.32 -19.38
CA SER A 187 0.07 -5.42 -18.29
C SER A 187 0.48 -4.03 -18.80
N ALA A 188 0.20 -2.99 -18.02
CA ALA A 188 0.43 -1.60 -18.41
C ALA A 188 1.91 -1.25 -18.67
N LEU A 189 2.86 -1.99 -18.09
CA LEU A 189 4.30 -1.81 -18.33
C LEU A 189 4.91 -2.83 -19.30
N THR A 190 4.14 -3.78 -19.82
CA THR A 190 4.62 -4.60 -20.94
C THR A 190 4.64 -3.71 -22.18
N ASP A 191 5.79 -3.63 -22.84
CA ASP A 191 5.94 -2.78 -24.02
C ASP A 191 5.14 -3.31 -25.24
N LYS A 192 5.35 -2.69 -26.41
CA LYS A 192 4.66 -3.08 -27.66
C LYS A 192 4.87 -4.56 -28.05
N GLY A 193 5.80 -5.27 -27.41
CA GLY A 193 5.99 -6.71 -27.53
C GLY A 193 4.71 -7.49 -27.22
N GLY A 194 3.91 -7.10 -26.24
CA GLY A 194 2.66 -7.80 -25.89
C GLY A 194 1.65 -7.85 -27.04
N LEU A 195 1.34 -6.68 -27.62
CA LEU A 195 0.42 -6.56 -28.76
C LEU A 195 0.96 -7.30 -30.00
N SER A 196 2.27 -7.21 -30.24
CA SER A 196 2.91 -7.82 -31.40
C SER A 196 2.95 -9.35 -31.31
N VAL A 197 3.18 -9.89 -30.12
CA VAL A 197 3.13 -11.34 -29.86
C VAL A 197 1.74 -11.90 -30.13
N LEU A 198 0.67 -11.21 -29.71
CA LEU A 198 -0.69 -11.65 -30.03
C LEU A 198 -1.03 -11.55 -31.52
N ARG A 199 -0.53 -10.53 -32.23
CA ARG A 199 -0.66 -10.44 -33.71
C ARG A 199 0.05 -11.60 -34.40
N ASN A 200 1.24 -11.95 -33.93
CA ASN A 200 2.00 -13.08 -34.46
C ASN A 200 1.30 -14.41 -34.16
N PHE A 201 0.77 -14.60 -32.95
CA PHE A 201 -0.10 -15.74 -32.64
C PHE A 201 -1.29 -15.82 -33.61
N TRP A 202 -1.99 -14.71 -33.86
CA TRP A 202 -3.12 -14.72 -34.78
C TRP A 202 -2.73 -15.07 -36.22
N SER A 203 -1.58 -14.57 -36.70
CA SER A 203 -1.02 -14.93 -38.00
C SER A 203 -0.76 -16.43 -38.12
N LEU A 204 -0.11 -17.01 -37.09
CA LEU A 204 0.15 -18.44 -36.99
C LEU A 204 -1.13 -19.27 -36.93
N ALA A 205 -2.13 -18.83 -36.16
CA ALA A 205 -3.43 -19.47 -36.04
C ALA A 205 -4.18 -19.53 -37.39
N CYS A 206 -4.13 -18.42 -38.13
CA CYS A 206 -4.71 -18.32 -39.47
C CYS A 206 -3.97 -19.19 -40.49
N GLN A 207 -2.64 -19.22 -40.43
CA GLN A 207 -1.83 -20.09 -41.28
C GLN A 207 -2.17 -21.56 -41.05
N TRP A 208 -2.15 -22.01 -39.80
CA TRP A 208 -2.47 -23.40 -39.46
C TRP A 208 -3.89 -23.79 -39.90
N SER A 209 -4.87 -22.89 -39.70
CA SER A 209 -6.26 -23.16 -40.11
C SER A 209 -6.41 -23.31 -41.62
N ARG A 210 -5.67 -22.52 -42.41
CA ARG A 210 -5.63 -22.65 -43.88
C ARG A 210 -4.98 -23.96 -44.31
N GLU A 211 -3.84 -24.32 -43.72
CA GLU A 211 -3.10 -25.55 -44.03
C GLU A 211 -3.90 -26.82 -43.71
N LYS A 212 -4.68 -26.81 -42.62
CA LYS A 212 -5.55 -27.92 -42.22
C LYS A 212 -6.95 -27.87 -42.85
N GLY A 213 -7.26 -26.86 -43.66
CA GLY A 213 -8.57 -26.68 -44.28
C GLY A 213 -9.73 -26.52 -43.28
N ARG A 214 -9.45 -26.08 -42.05
CA ARG A 214 -10.44 -25.98 -40.98
C ARG A 214 -11.43 -24.85 -41.28
N GLN A 215 -12.73 -25.15 -41.18
CA GLN A 215 -13.81 -24.18 -41.34
C GLN A 215 -14.42 -23.84 -39.98
N VAL A 216 -14.72 -22.56 -39.76
CA VAL A 216 -15.45 -22.10 -38.57
C VAL A 216 -16.95 -22.18 -38.87
N HIS A 217 -17.71 -22.83 -37.98
CA HIS A 217 -19.15 -23.02 -38.15
C HIS A 217 -19.94 -21.88 -37.51
N ALA A 218 -21.08 -21.50 -38.11
CA ALA A 218 -21.99 -20.54 -37.51
C ALA A 218 -22.38 -20.93 -36.07
N LEU A 219 -22.41 -19.96 -35.15
CA LEU A 219 -22.80 -20.22 -33.76
C LEU A 219 -24.31 -20.50 -33.71
N HIS A 220 -24.69 -21.67 -33.20
CA HIS A 220 -26.11 -21.97 -33.04
C HIS A 220 -26.76 -20.98 -32.05
N PRO A 221 -27.98 -20.47 -32.31
CA PRO A 221 -28.62 -19.48 -31.44
C PRO A 221 -28.69 -19.91 -29.96
N LEU A 222 -28.96 -21.19 -29.69
CA LEU A 222 -29.03 -21.75 -28.34
C LEU A 222 -27.65 -21.78 -27.62
N SER A 223 -26.54 -21.73 -28.35
CA SER A 223 -25.20 -21.70 -27.75
C SER A 223 -24.98 -20.43 -26.92
N ARG A 224 -25.70 -19.33 -27.23
CA ARG A 224 -25.65 -18.09 -26.43
C ARG A 224 -26.19 -18.27 -25.01
N THR A 225 -27.12 -19.21 -24.80
CA THR A 225 -27.62 -19.55 -23.46
C THR A 225 -26.55 -20.22 -22.61
N ILE A 226 -25.59 -20.91 -23.25
CA ILE A 226 -24.51 -21.64 -22.58
C ILE A 226 -23.28 -20.72 -22.37
N LEU A 227 -22.89 -19.99 -23.41
CA LEU A 227 -21.68 -19.15 -23.43
C LEU A 227 -21.90 -17.77 -22.78
N GLY A 228 -23.14 -17.30 -22.70
CA GLY A 228 -23.45 -15.93 -22.34
C GLY A 228 -23.25 -14.93 -23.49
N ALA A 229 -23.24 -13.64 -23.13
CA ALA A 229 -23.00 -12.56 -24.08
C ALA A 229 -21.50 -12.40 -24.39
N SER A 230 -21.20 -11.91 -25.59
CA SER A 230 -19.82 -11.59 -25.98
C SER A 230 -19.32 -10.31 -25.31
N TRP A 231 -18.03 -10.26 -24.98
CA TRP A 231 -17.37 -9.06 -24.48
C TRP A 231 -16.90 -8.14 -25.63
N PRO A 232 -17.00 -6.80 -25.50
CA PRO A 232 -17.65 -6.09 -24.39
C PRO A 232 -19.17 -6.21 -24.48
N HIS A 233 -19.79 -6.53 -23.35
CA HIS A 233 -21.25 -6.61 -23.26
C HIS A 233 -21.79 -5.36 -22.59
N PHE A 234 -22.31 -4.45 -23.41
CA PHE A 234 -23.04 -3.28 -22.95
C PHE A 234 -24.48 -3.69 -22.68
N GLN A 235 -24.82 -4.01 -21.43
CA GLN A 235 -26.21 -4.30 -21.07
C GLN A 235 -27.05 -3.03 -21.24
N SER A 236 -28.02 -3.04 -22.16
CA SER A 236 -29.09 -2.06 -22.13
C SER A 236 -29.90 -2.29 -20.86
N SER A 237 -29.88 -1.32 -19.94
CA SER A 237 -30.77 -1.13 -18.80
C SER A 237 -31.56 -2.38 -18.35
N ILE A 238 -31.23 -2.92 -17.16
CA ILE A 238 -32.09 -3.90 -16.43
C ILE A 238 -33.48 -3.31 -16.11
N PHE A 239 -33.69 -2.03 -16.40
CA PHE A 239 -34.86 -1.29 -15.99
C PHE A 239 -35.63 -0.76 -17.21
N PRO A 240 -36.97 -0.87 -17.22
CA PRO A 240 -37.76 -0.31 -18.31
C PRO A 240 -37.53 1.21 -18.40
N ALA A 241 -37.22 1.68 -19.60
CA ALA A 241 -37.19 3.10 -19.93
C ALA A 241 -38.61 3.66 -19.79
N SER A 242 -38.90 4.31 -18.66
CA SER A 242 -40.05 5.20 -18.59
C SER A 242 -39.57 6.62 -18.92
N PRO A 243 -40.13 7.28 -19.94
CA PRO A 243 -39.85 8.68 -20.19
C PRO A 243 -40.41 9.49 -19.02
N VAL A 244 -39.54 9.88 -18.09
CA VAL A 244 -39.90 10.82 -17.03
C VAL A 244 -39.60 12.21 -17.55
N SER A 245 -40.65 12.98 -17.81
CA SER A 245 -40.51 14.42 -18.07
C SER A 245 -39.78 15.06 -16.88
N PRO A 246 -38.76 15.91 -17.09
CA PRO A 246 -38.04 16.55 -15.98
C PRO A 246 -39.04 17.39 -15.17
N LYS A 247 -39.36 16.94 -13.96
CA LYS A 247 -40.29 17.63 -13.04
C LYS A 247 -39.59 18.60 -12.09
N HIS A 248 -38.26 18.55 -12.01
CA HIS A 248 -37.50 19.22 -10.95
C HIS A 248 -36.43 20.15 -11.54
N THR A 249 -36.48 21.42 -11.11
CA THR A 249 -35.44 22.43 -11.34
C THR A 249 -34.63 22.61 -10.07
N ILE A 250 -33.35 22.91 -10.19
CA ILE A 250 -32.49 23.23 -9.05
C ILE A 250 -32.47 24.75 -8.88
N ASP A 251 -32.86 25.24 -7.70
CA ASP A 251 -32.67 26.64 -7.34
C ASP A 251 -31.28 26.81 -6.70
N THR A 252 -30.53 27.84 -7.08
CA THR A 252 -29.17 28.09 -6.56
C THR A 252 -28.91 29.58 -6.41
N ILE A 253 -28.38 29.99 -5.25
CA ILE A 253 -27.80 31.32 -5.02
C ILE A 253 -26.31 31.15 -4.73
N ILE A 254 -25.51 32.05 -5.30
CA ILE A 254 -24.06 32.12 -5.10
C ILE A 254 -23.78 33.24 -4.11
N VAL A 255 -23.01 32.95 -3.07
CA VAL A 255 -22.52 33.94 -2.11
C VAL A 255 -21.00 33.89 -2.04
N THR A 256 -20.41 35.02 -1.69
CA THR A 256 -18.99 35.13 -1.36
C THR A 256 -18.87 35.36 0.13
N SER A 257 -18.12 34.50 0.81
CA SER A 257 -17.93 34.57 2.26
C SER A 257 -16.51 34.13 2.61
N HIS A 258 -15.98 34.64 3.71
CA HIS A 258 -14.68 34.25 4.25
C HIS A 258 -14.78 33.17 5.33
N LEU A 259 -15.99 32.69 5.63
CA LEU A 259 -16.22 31.67 6.65
C LEU A 259 -15.50 30.37 6.31
N SER A 260 -14.79 29.82 7.28
CA SER A 260 -14.24 28.47 7.19
C SER A 260 -15.37 27.41 7.14
N VAL A 261 -15.11 26.26 6.50
CA VAL A 261 -16.07 25.14 6.42
C VAL A 261 -16.60 24.72 7.80
N PRO A 262 -15.78 24.59 8.86
CA PRO A 262 -16.30 24.31 10.20
C PRO A 262 -17.29 25.36 10.70
N ALA A 263 -17.05 26.65 10.44
CA ALA A 263 -17.97 27.71 10.82
C ALA A 263 -19.32 27.56 10.08
N VAL A 264 -19.30 27.26 8.77
CA VAL A 264 -20.52 26.99 8.00
C VAL A 264 -21.29 25.80 8.59
N CYS A 265 -20.61 24.72 8.98
CA CYS A 265 -21.26 23.57 9.63
C CYS A 265 -21.90 23.94 10.98
N GLU A 266 -21.23 24.77 11.78
CA GLU A 266 -21.74 25.25 13.07
C GLU A 266 -22.99 26.13 12.90
N LEU A 267 -23.02 26.98 11.87
CA LEU A 267 -24.22 27.75 11.49
C LEU A 267 -25.38 26.85 11.05
N LEU A 268 -25.07 25.71 10.42
CA LEU A 268 -26.05 24.73 9.97
C LEU A 268 -26.43 23.69 11.03
N GLY A 269 -25.98 23.85 12.27
CA GLY A 269 -26.45 23.05 13.41
C GLY A 269 -25.69 21.76 13.69
N VAL A 270 -24.46 21.59 13.20
CA VAL A 270 -23.64 20.38 13.45
C VAL A 270 -23.46 20.05 14.94
N CYS A 271 -23.53 21.06 15.82
CA CYS A 271 -23.36 20.93 17.27
C CYS A 271 -24.45 20.08 17.96
N SER A 272 -25.59 19.83 17.32
CA SER A 272 -26.65 18.97 17.85
C SER A 272 -26.31 17.48 17.64
N GLU A 273 -25.79 16.78 18.66
CA GLU A 273 -25.37 15.36 18.54
C GLU A 273 -26.51 14.39 18.22
N GLU A 274 -27.77 14.78 18.44
CA GLU A 274 -28.95 13.94 18.14
C GLU A 274 -29.37 14.02 16.66
N SER A 275 -28.90 15.03 15.92
CA SER A 275 -29.33 15.28 14.55
C SER A 275 -28.38 14.66 13.54
N LEU A 276 -28.93 14.05 12.49
CA LEU A 276 -28.11 13.60 11.35
C LEU A 276 -27.34 14.78 10.76
N PHE A 277 -26.09 14.56 10.37
CA PHE A 277 -25.28 15.59 9.74
C PHE A 277 -24.29 14.98 8.76
N VAL A 278 -24.10 15.66 7.63
CA VAL A 278 -23.24 15.20 6.54
C VAL A 278 -22.36 16.34 6.07
N LEU A 279 -21.05 16.08 6.14
CA LEU A 279 -20.00 16.89 5.54
C LEU A 279 -19.07 15.96 4.76
N LEU A 280 -18.95 16.18 3.46
CA LEU A 280 -17.84 15.70 2.64
C LEU A 280 -16.87 16.86 2.46
N ASP A 281 -15.62 16.71 2.88
CA ASP A 281 -14.71 17.82 3.08
C ASP A 281 -13.41 17.67 2.29
N SER A 282 -13.09 18.69 1.49
CA SER A 282 -11.75 18.86 0.92
C SER A 282 -10.90 19.68 1.90
N ALA A 283 -10.41 19.05 2.97
CA ALA A 283 -9.67 19.73 4.03
C ALA A 283 -8.23 20.14 3.63
N ALA A 284 -7.66 19.49 2.59
CA ALA A 284 -6.36 19.80 2.01
C ALA A 284 -6.39 19.74 0.48
N LYS A 285 -5.37 20.33 -0.15
CA LYS A 285 -5.11 20.15 -1.59
C LYS A 285 -4.70 18.70 -1.89
N PRO A 286 -5.07 18.14 -3.06
CA PRO A 286 -5.71 18.77 -4.22
C PRO A 286 -7.26 18.82 -4.19
N GLY A 287 -7.91 18.60 -3.03
CA GLY A 287 -9.36 18.71 -2.90
C GLY A 287 -9.85 20.14 -3.20
N ARG A 288 -10.96 20.27 -3.95
CA ARG A 288 -11.52 21.57 -4.38
C ARG A 288 -12.83 21.93 -3.68
N PHE A 289 -13.68 20.95 -3.40
CA PHE A 289 -15.05 21.21 -2.95
C PHE A 289 -15.34 20.56 -1.60
N SER A 290 -15.96 21.31 -0.69
CA SER A 290 -16.63 20.73 0.48
C SER A 290 -18.14 20.81 0.29
N ILE A 291 -18.86 19.74 0.60
CA ILE A 291 -20.30 19.60 0.46
C ILE A 291 -20.89 19.40 1.84
N ILE A 292 -21.80 20.29 2.24
CA ILE A 292 -22.51 20.24 3.51
C ILE A 292 -23.99 20.00 3.21
N ALA A 293 -24.56 18.93 3.76
CA ALA A 293 -25.99 18.69 3.64
C ALA A 293 -26.75 19.49 4.71
N SER A 294 -27.81 20.19 4.31
CA SER A 294 -28.78 20.75 5.24
C SER A 294 -29.97 19.80 5.30
N LEU A 295 -29.86 18.76 6.13
CA LEU A 295 -30.87 17.71 6.22
C LEU A 295 -32.15 18.25 6.87
N LEU A 296 -33.28 17.92 6.27
CA LEU A 296 -34.61 18.07 6.89
C LEU A 296 -34.89 16.92 7.87
N PRO A 297 -35.76 17.13 8.88
CA PRO A 297 -36.22 16.05 9.76
C PRO A 297 -36.80 14.83 9.02
N ASP A 298 -37.37 15.03 7.84
CA ASP A 298 -37.96 14.01 6.98
C ASP A 298 -37.09 13.63 5.76
N SER A 299 -35.80 13.98 5.78
CA SER A 299 -34.86 13.52 4.74
C SER A 299 -34.86 12.00 4.66
N LEU A 300 -34.94 11.45 3.45
CA LEU A 300 -34.96 10.01 3.25
C LEU A 300 -33.61 9.40 3.66
N HIS A 301 -33.65 8.39 4.52
CA HIS A 301 -32.49 7.67 5.00
C HIS A 301 -32.60 6.19 4.67
N ILE A 302 -31.61 5.66 3.97
CA ILE A 302 -31.60 4.35 3.34
C ILE A 302 -30.56 3.48 4.04
N LEU A 303 -31.04 2.37 4.58
CA LEU A 303 -30.25 1.40 5.33
C LEU A 303 -30.45 0.01 4.72
N HIS A 304 -29.35 -0.73 4.52
CA HIS A 304 -29.42 -2.12 4.09
C HIS A 304 -28.26 -2.92 4.69
N SER A 305 -28.55 -4.16 5.09
CA SER A 305 -27.55 -5.15 5.52
C SER A 305 -27.60 -6.32 4.57
N MET A 306 -26.44 -6.86 4.19
CA MET A 306 -26.35 -7.94 3.21
C MET A 306 -27.00 -9.24 3.69
N ASP A 307 -27.22 -9.41 5.00
CA ASP A 307 -27.89 -10.57 5.56
C ASP A 307 -29.43 -10.50 5.43
N GLU A 308 -29.97 -9.33 5.09
CA GLU A 308 -31.41 -9.09 5.04
C GLU A 308 -31.87 -8.93 3.58
N PRO A 309 -33.00 -9.53 3.18
CA PRO A 309 -33.56 -9.39 1.83
C PRO A 309 -34.35 -8.07 1.65
N THR A 310 -34.10 -7.08 2.50
CA THR A 310 -34.90 -5.85 2.58
C THR A 310 -34.02 -4.60 2.65
N VAL A 311 -34.59 -3.49 2.21
CA VAL A 311 -34.04 -2.13 2.35
C VAL A 311 -34.96 -1.37 3.30
N ILE A 312 -34.37 -0.75 4.31
CA ILE A 312 -35.08 0.11 5.24
C ILE A 312 -34.97 1.54 4.72
N VAL A 313 -36.12 2.19 4.54
CA VAL A 313 -36.23 3.59 4.13
C VAL A 313 -36.94 4.35 5.26
N LYS A 314 -36.18 5.21 5.94
CA LYS A 314 -36.67 6.06 7.02
C LYS A 314 -37.01 7.46 6.49
N ARG A 315 -38.10 8.02 7.01
CA ARG A 315 -38.57 9.40 6.78
C ARG A 315 -39.07 9.96 8.09
N GLY A 316 -38.24 10.72 8.79
CA GLY A 316 -38.55 11.13 10.17
C GLY A 316 -38.77 9.91 11.05
N GLU A 317 -39.92 9.83 11.72
CA GLU A 317 -40.30 8.67 12.56
C GLU A 317 -40.89 7.50 11.75
N GLU A 318 -41.23 7.69 10.47
CA GLU A 318 -41.77 6.64 9.63
C GLU A 318 -40.64 5.73 9.11
N GLU A 319 -40.79 4.43 9.29
CA GLU A 319 -39.90 3.42 8.75
C GLU A 319 -40.66 2.51 7.77
N ALA A 320 -40.21 2.46 6.53
CA ALA A 320 -40.70 1.53 5.52
C ALA A 320 -39.64 0.45 5.24
N CYS A 321 -40.08 -0.80 5.18
CA CYS A 321 -39.22 -1.93 4.85
C CYS A 321 -39.62 -2.46 3.47
N GLU A 322 -38.78 -2.22 2.47
CA GLU A 322 -39.00 -2.64 1.09
C GLU A 322 -38.27 -3.95 0.80
N SER A 323 -38.97 -4.94 0.23
CA SER A 323 -38.33 -6.20 -0.18
C SER A 323 -37.54 -6.01 -1.47
N LEU A 324 -36.30 -6.53 -1.48
CA LEU A 324 -35.48 -6.58 -2.70
C LEU A 324 -36.00 -7.61 -3.72
N GLY A 325 -36.79 -8.60 -3.29
CA GLY A 325 -37.32 -9.65 -4.16
C GLY A 325 -36.22 -10.41 -4.89
N ARG A 326 -36.19 -10.32 -6.23
CA ARG A 326 -35.15 -10.90 -7.09
C ARG A 326 -34.04 -9.91 -7.47
N SER A 327 -34.19 -8.64 -7.11
CA SER A 327 -33.24 -7.57 -7.41
C SER A 327 -32.15 -7.52 -6.35
N ASP A 328 -31.00 -6.95 -6.69
CA ASP A 328 -29.98 -6.59 -5.71
C ASP A 328 -30.13 -5.14 -5.24
N ILE A 329 -29.41 -4.78 -4.17
CA ILE A 329 -29.40 -3.42 -3.61
C ILE A 329 -28.98 -2.37 -4.64
N TRP A 330 -28.05 -2.70 -5.54
CA TRP A 330 -27.63 -1.81 -6.63
C TRP A 330 -28.79 -1.49 -7.57
N SER A 331 -29.59 -2.49 -7.90
CA SER A 331 -30.77 -2.32 -8.76
C SER A 331 -31.86 -1.52 -8.07
N TRP A 332 -32.01 -1.70 -6.76
CA TRP A 332 -32.91 -0.88 -5.95
C TRP A 332 -32.45 0.59 -5.92
N LEU A 333 -31.17 0.86 -5.66
CA LEU A 333 -30.59 2.22 -5.66
C LEU A 333 -30.73 2.90 -7.04
N GLY A 334 -30.51 2.17 -8.12
CA GLY A 334 -30.73 2.68 -9.49
C GLY A 334 -32.19 3.02 -9.77
N SER A 335 -33.12 2.20 -9.28
CA SER A 335 -34.56 2.46 -9.39
C SER A 335 -35.01 3.63 -8.51
N PHE A 336 -34.37 3.83 -7.36
CA PHE A 336 -34.58 4.97 -6.48
C PHE A 336 -34.10 6.29 -7.12
N MET A 337 -32.91 6.29 -7.73
CA MET A 337 -32.31 7.50 -8.31
C MET A 337 -32.88 7.91 -9.67
N ARG A 338 -33.26 6.96 -10.53
CA ARG A 338 -33.75 7.27 -11.89
C ARG A 338 -34.90 8.30 -11.94
N PRO A 339 -36.01 8.17 -11.20
CA PRO A 339 -37.10 9.14 -11.26
C PRO A 339 -36.72 10.52 -10.68
N ARG A 340 -35.57 10.61 -10.01
CA ARG A 340 -35.04 11.83 -9.38
C ARG A 340 -33.94 12.50 -10.21
N ALA A 341 -33.64 11.99 -11.41
CA ALA A 341 -32.60 12.54 -12.27
C ALA A 341 -32.93 13.96 -12.76
N ILE A 342 -31.93 14.84 -12.79
CA ILE A 342 -32.03 16.23 -13.25
C ILE A 342 -30.99 16.50 -14.34
N TYR A 343 -31.39 17.15 -15.43
CA TYR A 343 -30.54 17.37 -16.61
C TYR A 343 -30.03 18.81 -16.75
N SER A 344 -30.49 19.73 -15.90
CA SER A 344 -30.11 21.15 -15.94
C SER A 344 -29.79 21.67 -14.55
N GLY A 345 -28.58 22.20 -14.38
CA GLY A 345 -28.07 22.83 -13.17
C GLY A 345 -26.78 23.59 -13.48
N HIS A 346 -26.19 24.25 -12.49
CA HIS A 346 -24.93 24.97 -12.69
C HIS A 346 -23.79 23.96 -12.95
N PRO A 347 -23.10 24.03 -14.10
CA PRO A 347 -22.17 22.98 -14.54
C PRO A 347 -20.94 22.84 -13.64
N ASP A 348 -20.46 23.95 -13.08
CA ASP A 348 -19.25 23.97 -12.24
C ASP A 348 -19.45 23.37 -10.84
N ILE A 349 -20.69 23.08 -10.44
CA ILE A 349 -20.97 22.51 -9.12
C ILE A 349 -20.96 20.98 -9.22
N PRO A 350 -20.14 20.27 -8.44
CA PRO A 350 -20.00 18.81 -8.55
C PRO A 350 -21.23 18.04 -8.04
N PHE A 351 -21.96 18.62 -7.08
CA PHE A 351 -23.12 18.01 -6.45
C PHE A 351 -24.31 18.97 -6.46
N TRP A 352 -25.48 18.51 -6.89
CA TRP A 352 -26.70 19.30 -6.93
C TRP A 352 -27.72 18.87 -5.87
N GLY A 353 -27.40 17.83 -5.10
CA GLY A 353 -28.34 16.99 -4.36
C GLY A 353 -28.29 15.55 -4.87
N GLY A 354 -28.85 14.61 -4.11
CA GLY A 354 -28.74 13.17 -4.38
C GLY A 354 -28.35 12.36 -3.16
N LEU A 355 -27.85 11.14 -3.37
CA LEU A 355 -27.44 10.25 -2.28
C LEU A 355 -26.06 10.62 -1.76
N VAL A 356 -25.90 10.64 -0.44
CA VAL A 356 -24.62 10.82 0.25
C VAL A 356 -24.51 9.83 1.40
N GLY A 357 -23.35 9.23 1.60
CA GLY A 357 -23.10 8.38 2.76
C GLY A 357 -22.01 7.34 2.51
N MET A 358 -22.22 6.13 3.02
CA MET A 358 -21.23 5.07 3.13
C MET A 358 -21.71 3.73 2.56
N LEU A 359 -20.75 2.97 2.03
CA LEU A 359 -20.90 1.60 1.55
C LEU A 359 -19.77 0.75 2.17
N SER A 360 -20.11 -0.35 2.84
CA SER A 360 -19.13 -1.20 3.53
C SER A 360 -18.21 -1.95 2.57
N TYR A 361 -17.11 -2.49 3.10
CA TYR A 361 -16.25 -3.41 2.38
C TYR A 361 -17.00 -4.69 1.95
N GLU A 362 -17.82 -5.24 2.85
CA GLU A 362 -18.55 -6.50 2.66
C GLU A 362 -19.62 -6.42 1.55
N LEU A 363 -20.20 -5.23 1.30
CA LEU A 363 -21.07 -5.00 0.14
C LEU A 363 -20.34 -5.34 -1.18
N GLY A 364 -19.06 -4.96 -1.29
CA GLY A 364 -18.22 -5.28 -2.43
C GLY A 364 -17.90 -6.76 -2.54
N VAL A 365 -17.59 -7.41 -1.41
CA VAL A 365 -17.23 -8.84 -1.35
C VAL A 365 -18.31 -9.73 -1.97
N ARG A 366 -19.60 -9.44 -1.70
CA ARG A 366 -20.69 -10.22 -2.31
C ARG A 366 -20.75 -10.08 -3.84
N SER A 367 -20.36 -8.93 -4.38
CA SER A 367 -20.34 -8.68 -5.84
C SER A 367 -19.29 -9.55 -6.55
N LEU A 368 -18.31 -10.09 -5.81
CA LEU A 368 -17.31 -11.06 -6.26
C LEU A 368 -17.78 -12.52 -6.17
N SER A 369 -19.02 -12.76 -5.72
CA SER A 369 -19.56 -14.10 -5.43
C SER A 369 -18.75 -14.89 -4.40
N VAL A 370 -18.10 -14.20 -3.46
CA VAL A 370 -17.40 -14.81 -2.32
C VAL A 370 -18.36 -14.92 -1.14
N PRO A 371 -18.55 -16.11 -0.54
CA PRO A 371 -19.36 -16.25 0.67
C PRO A 371 -18.75 -15.47 1.84
N LEU A 372 -19.58 -14.66 2.52
CA LEU A 372 -19.16 -13.91 3.70
C LEU A 372 -18.98 -14.85 4.90
N ARG A 373 -17.82 -14.77 5.55
CA ARG A 373 -17.56 -15.47 6.82
C ARG A 373 -17.84 -14.53 8.00
N ARG A 374 -19.11 -14.16 8.20
CA ARG A 374 -19.47 -13.27 9.33
C ARG A 374 -19.20 -13.97 10.66
N HIS A 375 -18.35 -13.37 11.48
CA HIS A 375 -18.23 -13.74 12.87
C HIS A 375 -19.46 -13.19 13.60
N ARG A 376 -20.52 -14.01 13.71
CA ARG A 376 -21.74 -13.67 14.47
C ARG A 376 -21.40 -13.22 15.88
N ARG A 377 -21.32 -11.91 16.11
CA ARG A 377 -21.87 -11.35 17.35
C ARG A 377 -23.37 -11.27 17.12
N LEU A 378 -24.13 -12.13 17.80
CA LEU A 378 -25.57 -12.27 17.65
C LEU A 378 -26.36 -11.01 18.04
N ASP A 379 -25.69 -9.98 18.58
CA ASP A 379 -26.37 -8.90 19.31
C ASP A 379 -26.34 -7.52 18.63
N ASN A 380 -25.46 -7.25 17.64
CA ASN A 380 -25.40 -5.92 16.98
C ASN A 380 -25.45 -6.02 15.45
N LYS A 381 -26.57 -5.60 14.84
CA LYS A 381 -26.75 -5.51 13.38
C LYS A 381 -26.03 -4.29 12.82
N HIS A 382 -25.06 -4.48 11.92
CA HIS A 382 -24.40 -3.40 11.19
C HIS A 382 -24.99 -3.26 9.77
N PHE A 383 -25.12 -2.01 9.29
CA PHE A 383 -25.60 -1.71 7.95
C PHE A 383 -24.43 -1.57 6.97
N ASP A 384 -24.55 -2.26 5.83
CA ASP A 384 -23.61 -2.25 4.72
C ASP A 384 -23.84 -1.10 3.75
N VAL A 385 -25.07 -0.60 3.69
CA VAL A 385 -25.44 0.66 3.01
C VAL A 385 -26.03 1.59 4.04
N ASN A 386 -25.48 2.80 4.12
CA ASN A 386 -26.00 3.87 4.95
C ASN A 386 -25.93 5.19 4.18
N LEU A 387 -27.04 5.57 3.53
CA LEU A 387 -27.12 6.70 2.62
C LEU A 387 -28.29 7.61 2.98
N VAL A 388 -28.11 8.92 2.89
CA VAL A 388 -29.21 9.91 2.97
C VAL A 388 -29.43 10.56 1.62
N TYR A 389 -30.68 10.85 1.29
CA TYR A 389 -31.04 11.65 0.13
C TYR A 389 -31.05 13.13 0.51
N VAL A 390 -30.10 13.87 -0.04
CA VAL A 390 -29.88 15.29 0.25
C VAL A 390 -30.59 16.15 -0.79
N GLU A 391 -31.54 16.95 -0.32
CA GLU A 391 -32.31 17.88 -1.16
C GLU A 391 -31.83 19.33 -1.02
N ARG A 392 -31.29 19.70 0.15
CA ARG A 392 -30.68 21.01 0.42
C ARG A 392 -29.20 20.84 0.69
N SER A 393 -28.38 21.63 0.02
CA SER A 393 -26.93 21.58 0.21
C SER A 393 -26.26 22.95 0.14
N VAL A 394 -25.12 23.04 0.79
CA VAL A 394 -24.18 24.16 0.70
C VAL A 394 -22.86 23.59 0.17
N VAL A 395 -22.42 24.06 -0.99
CA VAL A 395 -21.18 23.63 -1.64
C VAL A 395 -20.17 24.76 -1.61
N VAL A 396 -19.01 24.52 -1.01
CA VAL A 396 -17.91 25.49 -0.91
C VAL A 396 -16.85 25.16 -1.95
N ASP A 397 -16.52 26.10 -2.83
CA ASP A 397 -15.43 25.99 -3.81
C ASP A 397 -14.19 26.72 -3.30
N HIS A 398 -13.23 25.95 -2.79
CA HIS A 398 -11.99 26.46 -2.20
C HIS A 398 -11.09 27.17 -3.21
N HIS A 399 -11.27 26.93 -4.51
CA HIS A 399 -10.47 27.59 -5.54
C HIS A 399 -11.00 28.98 -5.87
N THR A 400 -12.33 29.16 -5.87
CA THR A 400 -12.94 30.45 -6.25
C THR A 400 -13.42 31.27 -5.05
N GLY A 401 -13.45 30.69 -3.84
CA GLY A 401 -14.02 31.32 -2.64
C GLY A 401 -15.54 31.47 -2.69
N LYS A 402 -16.20 30.82 -3.65
CA LYS A 402 -17.67 30.87 -3.81
C LYS A 402 -18.33 29.79 -2.96
N ILE A 403 -19.47 30.15 -2.39
CA ILE A 403 -20.36 29.22 -1.70
C ILE A 403 -21.68 29.17 -2.48
N TYR A 404 -22.13 27.97 -2.81
CA TYR A 404 -23.36 27.72 -3.53
C TYR A 404 -24.39 27.17 -2.55
N VAL A 405 -25.52 27.87 -2.39
CA VAL A 405 -26.66 27.42 -1.59
C VAL A 405 -27.73 26.88 -2.54
N GLN A 406 -28.12 25.62 -2.38
CA GLN A 406 -28.90 24.88 -3.38
C GLN A 406 -30.07 24.13 -2.76
N SER A 407 -31.21 24.10 -3.46
CA SER A 407 -32.35 23.25 -3.10
C SER A 407 -32.95 22.55 -4.31
N LEU A 408 -33.27 21.25 -4.14
CA LEU A 408 -34.08 20.43 -5.05
C LEU A 408 -35.58 20.57 -4.78
N ILE A 409 -35.97 21.19 -3.67
CA ILE A 409 -37.35 21.28 -3.22
C ILE A 409 -38.04 22.40 -4.01
N PRO A 410 -39.14 22.11 -4.73
CA PRO A 410 -39.85 23.13 -5.49
C PRO A 410 -40.35 24.28 -4.61
N GLY A 411 -40.04 25.53 -4.98
CA GLY A 411 -40.53 26.72 -4.30
C GLY A 411 -39.75 27.11 -3.04
N ASP A 412 -38.62 26.47 -2.77
CA ASP A 412 -37.83 26.63 -1.55
C ASP A 412 -36.93 27.88 -1.50
N LYS A 413 -37.37 28.94 -2.18
CA LYS A 413 -36.60 30.19 -2.38
C LYS A 413 -36.31 30.90 -1.07
N LEU A 414 -37.23 30.79 -0.09
CA LEU A 414 -37.08 31.42 1.21
C LEU A 414 -35.85 30.88 1.94
N TRP A 415 -35.76 29.55 2.10
CA TRP A 415 -34.61 28.92 2.75
C TRP A 415 -33.29 29.26 2.07
N ILE A 416 -33.26 29.25 0.72
CA ILE A 416 -32.05 29.62 -0.03
C ILE A 416 -31.66 31.07 0.28
N SER A 417 -32.60 32.00 0.25
CA SER A 417 -32.33 33.42 0.50
C SER A 417 -31.89 33.70 1.93
N GLU A 418 -32.52 33.09 2.93
CA GLU A 418 -32.18 33.23 4.34
C GLU A 418 -30.80 32.62 4.64
N THR A 419 -30.52 31.43 4.11
CA THR A 419 -29.21 30.78 4.26
C THR A 419 -28.12 31.59 3.56
N ALA A 420 -28.37 32.08 2.35
CA ALA A 420 -27.43 32.93 1.62
C ALA A 420 -27.14 34.23 2.40
N GLN A 421 -28.18 34.88 2.95
CA GLN A 421 -28.03 36.06 3.77
C GLN A 421 -27.22 35.76 5.04
N MET A 422 -27.55 34.67 5.76
CA MET A 422 -26.84 34.23 6.96
C MET A 422 -25.33 34.06 6.72
N LEU A 423 -24.96 33.44 5.59
CA LEU A 423 -23.57 33.20 5.20
C LEU A 423 -22.84 34.45 4.71
N SER A 424 -23.58 35.45 4.20
CA SER A 424 -23.01 36.69 3.67
C SER A 424 -22.83 37.78 4.73
N THR A 425 -23.72 37.84 5.72
CA THR A 425 -23.74 38.93 6.71
C THR A 425 -22.91 38.66 7.95
N ARG A 426 -22.53 37.41 8.21
CA ARG A 426 -21.73 37.06 9.39
C ARG A 426 -20.25 37.22 9.06
N GLU A 427 -19.59 38.13 9.77
CA GLU A 427 -18.14 38.10 9.88
C GLU A 427 -17.74 36.90 10.72
N GLU A 428 -16.62 36.26 10.36
CA GLU A 428 -15.99 35.23 11.19
C GLU A 428 -15.57 35.90 12.49
N HIS A 429 -16.47 35.90 13.47
CA HIS A 429 -16.07 36.24 14.82
C HIS A 429 -15.10 35.14 15.21
N HIS A 430 -13.84 35.51 15.43
CA HIS A 430 -12.94 34.74 16.25
C HIS A 430 -13.57 34.63 17.62
N ILE A 431 -14.45 33.64 17.70
CA ILE A 431 -14.98 33.09 18.91
C ILE A 431 -13.77 32.42 19.55
N GLU A 432 -12.98 33.19 20.28
CA GLU A 432 -12.27 32.69 21.46
C GLU A 432 -13.33 32.28 22.51
N LEU A 433 -14.32 31.45 22.16
CA LEU A 433 -15.21 30.88 23.16
C LEU A 433 -14.49 29.70 23.78
N ILE A 434 -13.83 30.02 24.90
CA ILE A 434 -13.78 29.18 26.08
C ILE A 434 -13.15 27.79 25.82
N GLU A 435 -11.84 27.76 25.55
CA GLU A 435 -11.01 26.57 25.84
C GLU A 435 -10.78 26.38 27.37
N LYS A 436 -11.58 27.04 28.23
CA LYS A 436 -11.44 27.05 29.69
C LYS A 436 -12.60 26.43 30.49
N GLU A 437 -13.62 25.85 29.85
CA GLU A 437 -14.67 25.14 30.58
C GLU A 437 -14.42 23.63 30.64
N SER A 438 -13.68 23.29 31.69
CA SER A 438 -13.59 21.98 32.31
C SER A 438 -12.95 20.87 31.45
N LEU A 439 -11.62 20.83 31.50
CA LEU A 439 -10.93 19.55 31.70
C LEU A 439 -11.41 18.95 33.04
N LYS A 440 -12.68 18.51 33.12
CA LYS A 440 -13.04 17.45 34.06
C LYS A 440 -12.09 16.31 33.74
N SER A 441 -11.59 15.59 34.75
CA SER A 441 -10.69 14.46 34.54
C SER A 441 -11.39 13.40 33.67
N VAL A 442 -11.24 13.52 32.35
CA VAL A 442 -11.69 12.52 31.40
C VAL A 442 -10.77 11.35 31.65
N GLN A 443 -11.34 10.21 32.04
CA GLN A 443 -10.54 9.00 32.20
C GLN A 443 -9.72 8.78 30.93
N PRO A 444 -8.44 8.40 31.05
CA PRO A 444 -7.62 8.15 29.89
C PRO A 444 -8.32 7.10 29.02
N PRO A 445 -8.33 7.30 27.71
CA PRO A 445 -8.98 6.37 26.82
C PRO A 445 -8.28 5.02 26.86
N ILE A 446 -9.06 3.96 26.70
CA ILE A 446 -8.50 2.59 26.62
C ILE A 446 -8.36 2.25 25.14
N VAL A 447 -7.12 2.00 24.73
CA VAL A 447 -6.78 1.55 23.37
C VAL A 447 -6.41 0.08 23.41
N THR A 448 -7.17 -0.72 22.68
CA THR A 448 -6.90 -2.14 22.48
C THR A 448 -6.35 -2.32 21.07
N LEU A 449 -5.03 -2.40 20.96
CA LEU A 449 -4.33 -2.70 19.72
C LEU A 449 -4.60 -4.14 19.29
N PRO A 450 -4.46 -4.46 17.99
CA PRO A 450 -4.46 -5.84 17.53
C PRO A 450 -3.31 -6.64 18.16
N ASP A 451 -3.49 -7.95 18.28
CA ASP A 451 -2.44 -8.84 18.78
C ASP A 451 -1.28 -8.88 17.78
N ARG A 452 -0.12 -8.38 18.22
CA ARG A 452 1.08 -8.27 17.39
C ARG A 452 1.56 -9.63 16.88
N SER A 453 1.65 -10.62 17.76
CA SER A 453 2.14 -11.96 17.42
C SER A 453 1.23 -12.63 16.38
N ARG A 454 -0.08 -12.45 16.51
CA ARG A 454 -1.07 -12.93 15.55
C ARG A 454 -0.95 -12.21 14.22
N TYR A 455 -0.79 -10.88 14.21
CA TYR A 455 -0.62 -10.11 12.97
C TYR A 455 0.63 -10.53 12.20
N LEU A 456 1.78 -10.68 12.88
CA LEU A 456 3.02 -11.18 12.27
C LEU A 456 2.87 -12.58 11.70
N THR A 457 2.15 -13.46 12.40
CA THR A 457 1.84 -14.81 11.90
C THR A 457 0.98 -14.75 10.64
N CYS A 458 -0.03 -13.87 10.61
CA CYS A 458 -0.88 -13.68 9.43
C CYS A 458 -0.10 -13.13 8.23
N ILE A 459 0.95 -12.31 8.46
CA ILE A 459 1.85 -11.86 7.39
C ILE A 459 2.63 -13.03 6.81
N GLU A 460 3.19 -13.92 7.64
CA GLU A 460 3.91 -15.10 7.16
C GLU A 460 2.98 -16.08 6.42
N GLU A 461 1.76 -16.29 6.92
CA GLU A 461 0.73 -17.06 6.23
C GLU A 461 0.38 -16.42 4.87
N ALA A 462 0.20 -15.09 4.82
CA ALA A 462 -0.03 -14.35 3.57
C ALA A 462 1.12 -14.54 2.57
N LYS A 463 2.38 -14.41 3.00
CA LYS A 463 3.56 -14.69 2.15
C LYS A 463 3.57 -16.12 1.64
N GLY A 464 3.13 -17.08 2.45
CA GLY A 464 2.92 -18.47 2.04
C GLY A 464 2.00 -18.60 0.81
N TYR A 465 0.87 -17.89 0.81
CA TYR A 465 -0.07 -17.85 -0.32
C TYR A 465 0.53 -17.16 -1.57
N LEU A 466 1.37 -16.14 -1.40
CA LEU A 466 2.07 -15.50 -2.53
C LEU A 466 3.06 -16.47 -3.18
N LEU A 467 3.78 -17.24 -2.35
CA LEU A 467 4.76 -18.23 -2.79
C LEU A 467 4.13 -19.48 -3.44
N SER A 468 2.89 -19.82 -3.10
CA SER A 468 2.13 -20.90 -3.75
C SER A 468 1.46 -20.48 -5.05
N GLY A 469 1.45 -19.18 -5.37
CA GLY A 469 0.81 -18.63 -6.57
C GLY A 469 -0.66 -18.27 -6.37
N ASP A 470 -1.21 -18.38 -5.16
CA ASP A 470 -2.61 -18.09 -4.88
C ASP A 470 -2.96 -16.59 -4.97
N SER A 471 -1.98 -15.70 -4.79
CA SER A 471 -2.16 -14.26 -4.94
C SER A 471 -0.81 -13.60 -5.29
N TYR A 472 -0.85 -12.37 -5.77
CA TYR A 472 0.33 -11.54 -6.09
C TYR A 472 0.64 -10.54 -4.97
N GLU A 473 -0.43 -10.00 -4.37
CA GLU A 473 -0.45 -9.05 -3.26
C GLU A 473 -1.66 -9.37 -2.37
N LEU A 474 -1.54 -9.13 -1.06
CA LEU A 474 -2.65 -9.23 -0.09
C LEU A 474 -2.62 -8.03 0.86
N CYS A 475 -3.64 -7.18 0.86
CA CYS A 475 -3.76 -6.06 1.79
C CYS A 475 -4.29 -6.56 3.13
N LEU A 476 -3.38 -6.93 4.04
CA LEU A 476 -3.73 -7.41 5.38
C LEU A 476 -4.04 -6.21 6.30
N THR A 477 -5.12 -6.32 7.06
CA THR A 477 -5.59 -5.25 7.94
C THR A 477 -5.97 -5.77 9.32
N ALA A 478 -6.05 -4.85 10.29
CA ALA A 478 -6.51 -5.13 11.63
C ALA A 478 -7.24 -3.93 12.24
N ASN A 479 -8.17 -4.22 13.15
CA ASN A 479 -8.93 -3.22 13.88
C ASN A 479 -8.28 -2.92 15.24
N THR A 480 -8.23 -1.64 15.58
CA THR A 480 -7.96 -1.12 16.91
C THR A 480 -9.25 -0.61 17.52
N HIS A 481 -9.53 -1.01 18.76
CA HIS A 481 -10.71 -0.58 19.51
C HIS A 481 -10.33 0.49 20.52
N VAL A 482 -11.10 1.56 20.57
CA VAL A 482 -10.80 2.76 21.37
C VAL A 482 -12.02 3.11 22.19
N ARG A 483 -11.92 2.94 23.51
CA ARG A 483 -12.98 3.29 24.45
C ARG A 483 -12.71 4.64 25.12
N VAL A 484 -13.61 5.58 24.93
CA VAL A 484 -13.49 6.98 25.40
C VAL A 484 -14.67 7.34 26.30
N ALA A 485 -14.49 8.23 27.27
CA ALA A 485 -15.62 8.76 28.04
C ALA A 485 -16.46 9.75 27.20
N ARG A 486 -17.77 9.83 27.50
CA ARG A 486 -18.77 10.68 26.80
C ARG A 486 -18.63 12.20 27.08
N GLY A 487 -17.41 12.72 27.07
CA GLY A 487 -17.11 14.13 27.39
C GLY A 487 -16.80 15.05 26.20
N THR A 488 -16.53 14.49 25.01
CA THR A 488 -16.15 15.25 23.81
C THR A 488 -17.04 14.81 22.65
N THR A 489 -17.66 15.78 21.97
CA THR A 489 -18.61 15.51 20.89
C THR A 489 -17.90 14.92 19.67
N SER A 490 -18.64 14.17 18.83
CA SER A 490 -18.08 13.63 17.59
C SER A 490 -17.59 14.74 16.65
N TRP A 491 -18.26 15.89 16.63
CA TRP A 491 -17.82 17.08 15.88
C TRP A 491 -16.48 17.65 16.38
N GLN A 492 -16.29 17.75 17.70
CA GLN A 492 -15.01 18.21 18.26
C GLN A 492 -13.85 17.28 17.89
N ARG A 493 -14.09 15.96 17.89
CA ARG A 493 -13.12 14.96 17.43
C ARG A 493 -12.77 15.13 15.95
N TYR A 494 -13.77 15.36 15.10
CA TYR A 494 -13.53 15.64 13.69
C TYR A 494 -12.72 16.93 13.49
N LYS A 495 -13.01 18.02 14.22
CA LYS A 495 -12.21 19.25 14.14
C LYS A 495 -10.76 19.04 14.58
N ALA A 496 -10.48 18.13 15.51
CA ALA A 496 -9.12 17.74 15.86
C ALA A 496 -8.45 16.98 14.70
N LEU A 497 -9.11 15.94 14.19
CA LEU A 497 -8.64 15.14 13.04
C LEU A 497 -8.34 16.00 11.80
N ARG A 498 -9.27 16.91 11.45
CA ARG A 498 -9.15 17.84 10.32
C ARG A 498 -7.95 18.76 10.45
N ARG A 499 -7.58 19.17 11.66
CA ARG A 499 -6.44 20.07 11.90
C ARG A 499 -5.10 19.35 11.83
N SER A 500 -5.00 18.13 12.36
CA SER A 500 -3.73 17.43 12.45
C SER A 500 -3.39 16.60 11.20
N ASN A 501 -4.41 16.06 10.54
CA ASN A 501 -4.27 15.25 9.32
C ASN A 501 -5.26 15.74 8.25
N PRO A 502 -5.11 16.98 7.74
CA PRO A 502 -5.97 17.49 6.68
C PRO A 502 -5.75 16.66 5.40
N ALA A 503 -6.84 16.27 4.74
CA ALA A 503 -6.80 15.39 3.58
C ALA A 503 -7.76 15.89 2.47
N PRO A 504 -7.49 15.57 1.20
CA PRO A 504 -8.36 15.97 0.07
C PRO A 504 -9.73 15.30 0.07
N HIS A 505 -9.86 14.16 0.76
CA HIS A 505 -11.07 13.37 0.82
C HIS A 505 -11.45 13.06 2.28
N SER A 506 -11.70 14.11 3.07
CA SER A 506 -12.16 13.97 4.45
C SER A 506 -13.70 13.88 4.53
N ALA A 507 -14.23 13.38 5.63
CA ALA A 507 -15.67 13.38 5.87
C ALA A 507 -16.03 13.36 7.36
N TYR A 508 -17.15 13.99 7.67
CA TYR A 508 -17.88 13.86 8.93
C TYR A 508 -19.31 13.42 8.62
N LEU A 509 -19.62 12.16 8.93
CA LEU A 509 -20.93 11.56 8.67
C LEU A 509 -21.50 11.06 9.99
N ARG A 510 -22.49 11.80 10.53
CA ARG A 510 -23.30 11.35 11.66
C ARG A 510 -24.62 10.85 11.08
N LEU A 511 -24.64 9.57 10.74
CA LEU A 511 -25.76 8.86 10.10
C LEU A 511 -26.19 7.68 10.97
N HIS A 512 -26.93 7.95 12.04
CA HIS A 512 -27.35 6.95 13.03
C HIS A 512 -27.95 5.71 12.35
N PRO A 513 -27.55 4.47 12.72
CA PRO A 513 -26.83 4.12 13.93
C PRO A 513 -25.29 4.13 13.79
N SER A 514 -24.72 4.82 12.80
CA SER A 514 -23.26 4.94 12.68
C SER A 514 -22.77 6.39 12.66
N THR A 515 -21.63 6.65 13.31
CA THR A 515 -20.89 7.91 13.17
C THR A 515 -19.51 7.60 12.60
N PHE A 516 -19.11 8.32 11.55
CA PHE A 516 -17.89 8.09 10.80
C PHE A 516 -17.12 9.40 10.61
N LEU A 517 -15.84 9.39 10.98
CA LEU A 517 -14.91 10.50 10.81
C LEU A 517 -13.75 10.02 9.94
N SER A 518 -13.44 10.74 8.86
CA SER A 518 -12.38 10.35 7.93
C SER A 518 -11.46 11.50 7.55
N SER A 519 -10.19 11.13 7.38
CA SER A 519 -9.12 11.94 6.78
C SER A 519 -8.47 11.18 5.62
N SER A 520 -9.29 10.62 4.74
CA SER A 520 -8.81 9.77 3.65
C SER A 520 -8.01 10.58 2.61
N PRO A 521 -6.83 10.09 2.20
CA PRO A 521 -6.08 10.69 1.11
C PRO A 521 -6.48 10.17 -0.27
N GLU A 522 -7.25 9.07 -0.36
CA GLU A 522 -7.40 8.30 -1.59
C GLU A 522 -8.83 8.38 -2.16
N ARG A 523 -8.93 8.92 -3.37
CA ARG A 523 -10.14 8.82 -4.20
C ARG A 523 -10.23 7.41 -4.75
N PHE A 524 -11.36 6.75 -4.50
CA PHE A 524 -11.67 5.47 -5.11
C PHE A 524 -12.15 5.64 -6.55
N LEU A 525 -13.24 6.38 -6.75
CA LEU A 525 -13.89 6.54 -8.05
C LEU A 525 -14.56 7.91 -8.16
N SER A 526 -14.26 8.64 -9.23
CA SER A 526 -15.06 9.78 -9.68
C SER A 526 -15.64 9.49 -11.05
N TYR A 527 -16.86 9.96 -11.33
CA TYR A 527 -17.46 9.92 -12.65
C TYR A 527 -18.19 11.23 -12.98
N SER A 528 -17.94 11.74 -14.18
CA SER A 528 -18.59 12.96 -14.67
C SER A 528 -20.04 12.72 -15.07
N ARG A 529 -20.81 13.80 -15.18
CA ARG A 529 -22.21 13.73 -15.64
C ARG A 529 -22.27 13.34 -17.13
N PRO A 530 -23.36 12.67 -17.56
CA PRO A 530 -23.64 12.43 -18.96
C PRO A 530 -24.01 13.74 -19.71
N PRO A 531 -23.88 13.79 -21.05
CA PRO A 531 -23.35 12.74 -21.91
C PRO A 531 -21.81 12.69 -21.95
N GLY A 532 -21.24 11.52 -22.24
CA GLY A 532 -19.80 11.30 -22.34
C GLY A 532 -19.13 11.15 -20.97
N SER A 533 -19.75 10.39 -20.07
CA SER A 533 -19.26 10.23 -18.70
C SER A 533 -17.86 9.60 -18.69
N LEU A 534 -16.95 10.22 -17.95
CA LEU A 534 -15.58 9.77 -17.74
C LEU A 534 -15.47 9.23 -16.32
N CYS A 535 -15.20 7.94 -16.17
CA CYS A 535 -14.86 7.32 -14.89
C CYS A 535 -13.35 7.40 -14.66
N GLN A 536 -12.95 7.81 -13.46
CA GLN A 536 -11.54 7.96 -13.08
C GLN A 536 -11.30 7.34 -11.70
N LEU A 537 -10.27 6.51 -11.60
CA LEU A 537 -9.78 5.93 -10.33
C LEU A 537 -8.32 6.34 -10.11
N ARG A 538 -7.93 6.61 -8.85
CA ARG A 538 -6.62 7.16 -8.49
C ARG A 538 -5.96 6.41 -7.33
N PRO A 539 -5.46 5.17 -7.55
CA PRO A 539 -4.79 4.42 -6.50
C PRO A 539 -3.49 5.11 -6.05
N ILE A 540 -3.21 5.03 -4.76
CA ILE A 540 -2.01 5.62 -4.13
C ILE A 540 -1.16 4.50 -3.53
N LYS A 541 0.15 4.52 -3.78
CA LYS A 541 1.15 3.66 -3.12
C LYS A 541 2.38 4.49 -2.82
N GLY A 542 3.05 4.26 -1.69
CA GLY A 542 4.19 5.06 -1.27
C GLY A 542 3.84 6.49 -0.84
N THR A 543 4.36 6.91 0.32
CA THR A 543 4.16 8.27 0.83
C THR A 543 5.41 8.72 1.58
N ILE A 544 5.91 9.91 1.27
CA ILE A 544 7.05 10.52 1.97
C ILE A 544 6.58 11.82 2.62
N ARG A 545 6.83 11.98 3.91
CA ARG A 545 6.54 13.22 4.64
C ARG A 545 7.40 14.36 4.09
N LYS A 546 6.83 15.55 3.95
CA LYS A 546 7.62 16.75 3.63
C LYS A 546 8.53 17.12 4.80
N ALA A 547 9.77 17.46 4.49
CA ALA A 547 10.75 18.02 5.40
C ALA A 547 11.66 18.99 4.62
N PRO A 548 12.33 19.97 5.27
CA PRO A 548 13.17 20.96 4.59
C PRO A 548 14.20 20.37 3.61
N GLU A 549 14.71 19.16 3.89
CA GLU A 549 15.68 18.42 3.08
C GLU A 549 15.07 17.51 2.00
N ILE A 550 13.75 17.31 1.99
CA ILE A 550 13.05 16.41 1.06
C ILE A 550 12.46 17.24 -0.09
N THR A 551 13.25 17.38 -1.15
CA THR A 551 12.81 17.98 -2.42
C THR A 551 11.94 17.01 -3.23
N ARG A 552 11.23 17.53 -4.24
CA ARG A 552 10.50 16.69 -5.22
C ARG A 552 11.40 15.64 -5.86
N ALA A 553 12.61 16.02 -6.26
CA ALA A 553 13.56 15.09 -6.91
C ALA A 553 14.00 13.97 -5.95
N HIS A 554 14.16 14.28 -4.66
CA HIS A 554 14.39 13.26 -3.63
C HIS A 554 13.18 12.33 -3.54
N ALA A 555 11.97 12.87 -3.37
CA ALA A 555 10.76 12.07 -3.26
C ALA A 555 10.53 11.18 -4.50
N GLU A 556 10.74 11.71 -5.70
CA GLU A 556 10.69 10.94 -6.96
C GLU A 556 11.72 9.82 -6.97
N LYS A 557 12.97 10.09 -6.61
CA LYS A 557 14.01 9.06 -6.55
C LYS A 557 13.71 7.98 -5.52
N ALA A 558 13.21 8.35 -4.34
CA ALA A 558 12.92 7.41 -3.27
C ALA A 558 11.67 6.56 -3.57
N LEU A 559 10.58 7.19 -4.03
CA LEU A 559 9.33 6.51 -4.34
C LEU A 559 9.47 5.66 -5.62
N ARG A 560 9.94 6.23 -6.73
CA ARG A 560 10.07 5.48 -8.00
C ARG A 560 11.26 4.53 -8.02
N GLY A 561 12.27 4.77 -7.18
CA GLY A 561 13.42 3.88 -7.04
C GLY A 561 13.11 2.60 -6.28
N SER A 562 11.98 2.53 -5.58
CA SER A 562 11.55 1.31 -4.88
C SER A 562 10.83 0.36 -5.82
N CYS A 563 11.49 -0.75 -6.18
CA CYS A 563 10.87 -1.82 -6.97
C CYS A 563 9.61 -2.38 -6.30
N LYS A 564 9.56 -2.41 -4.95
CA LYS A 564 8.38 -2.86 -4.19
C LYS A 564 7.19 -1.94 -4.44
N GLU A 565 7.35 -0.63 -4.20
CA GLU A 565 6.26 0.35 -4.33
C GLU A 565 5.72 0.43 -5.77
N VAL A 566 6.61 0.40 -6.76
CA VAL A 566 6.21 0.41 -8.17
C VAL A 566 5.47 -0.87 -8.55
N ALA A 567 5.92 -2.04 -8.06
CA ALA A 567 5.26 -3.31 -8.31
C ALA A 567 3.87 -3.38 -7.68
N GLU A 568 3.73 -2.93 -6.42
CA GLU A 568 2.42 -2.84 -5.74
C GLU A 568 1.47 -1.92 -6.50
N ASN A 569 1.93 -0.72 -6.90
CA ASN A 569 1.07 0.19 -7.64
C ASN A 569 0.65 -0.42 -8.98
N LEU A 570 1.58 -1.06 -9.70
CA LEU A 570 1.29 -1.69 -10.98
C LEU A 570 0.24 -2.81 -10.87
N MET A 571 0.32 -3.66 -9.83
CA MET A 571 -0.68 -4.70 -9.58
C MET A 571 -2.09 -4.10 -9.44
N ILE A 572 -2.21 -3.00 -8.70
CA ILE A 572 -3.50 -2.31 -8.52
C ILE A 572 -3.94 -1.58 -9.80
N VAL A 573 -3.02 -0.98 -10.56
CA VAL A 573 -3.32 -0.34 -11.85
C VAL A 573 -3.92 -1.35 -12.82
N ASP A 574 -3.30 -2.53 -12.97
CA ASP A 574 -3.80 -3.54 -13.89
C ASP A 574 -5.13 -4.15 -13.42
N LEU A 575 -5.34 -4.29 -12.12
CA LEU A 575 -6.64 -4.68 -11.55
C LEU A 575 -7.73 -3.65 -11.87
N ILE A 576 -7.46 -2.35 -11.72
CA ILE A 576 -8.41 -1.29 -12.04
C ILE A 576 -8.72 -1.25 -13.54
N ARG A 577 -7.71 -1.43 -14.39
CA ARG A 577 -7.93 -1.53 -15.85
C ARG A 577 -8.85 -2.68 -16.20
N HIS A 578 -8.72 -3.81 -15.51
CA HIS A 578 -9.59 -4.96 -15.71
C HIS A 578 -11.03 -4.64 -15.30
N ASP A 579 -11.22 -4.02 -14.12
CA ASP A 579 -12.55 -3.62 -13.65
C ASP A 579 -13.22 -2.69 -14.66
N LEU A 580 -12.49 -1.69 -15.16
CA LEU A 580 -12.99 -0.74 -16.17
C LEU A 580 -13.27 -1.42 -17.51
N HIS A 581 -12.34 -2.22 -18.04
CA HIS A 581 -12.55 -2.95 -19.31
C HIS A 581 -13.76 -3.89 -19.23
N GLY A 582 -14.05 -4.44 -18.05
CA GLY A 582 -15.25 -5.23 -17.79
C GLY A 582 -16.57 -4.46 -17.99
N VAL A 583 -16.56 -3.14 -17.85
CA VAL A 583 -17.74 -2.26 -17.96
C VAL A 583 -17.74 -1.42 -19.23
N VAL A 584 -16.68 -0.64 -19.49
CA VAL A 584 -16.62 0.32 -20.61
C VAL A 584 -16.13 -0.28 -21.93
N GLY A 585 -15.66 -1.53 -21.92
CA GLY A 585 -15.06 -2.14 -23.10
C GLY A 585 -13.67 -1.58 -23.39
N LEU A 586 -13.39 -1.12 -24.60
CA LEU A 586 -12.01 -0.88 -25.06
C LEU A 586 -11.37 0.45 -24.60
N ASP A 587 -12.17 1.46 -24.27
CA ASP A 587 -11.69 2.83 -24.02
C ASP A 587 -11.31 3.01 -22.55
N VAL A 588 -10.15 2.45 -22.19
CA VAL A 588 -9.50 2.55 -20.88
C VAL A 588 -8.04 2.97 -21.07
N GLU A 589 -7.60 3.97 -20.31
CA GLU A 589 -6.27 4.56 -20.44
C GLU A 589 -5.62 4.79 -19.07
N VAL A 590 -4.32 4.48 -18.95
CA VAL A 590 -3.49 4.88 -17.80
C VAL A 590 -2.90 6.24 -18.12
N LYS A 591 -3.60 7.31 -17.72
CA LYS A 591 -3.20 8.71 -17.97
C LYS A 591 -1.90 9.09 -17.25
N GLN A 592 -1.71 8.55 -16.05
CA GLN A 592 -0.53 8.77 -15.24
C GLN A 592 -0.17 7.47 -14.55
N PHE A 593 1.12 7.11 -14.59
CA PHE A 593 1.64 5.92 -13.92
C PHE A 593 2.73 6.32 -12.94
N CYS A 594 2.63 5.87 -11.68
CA CYS A 594 3.60 6.08 -10.60
C CYS A 594 4.17 7.51 -10.57
N SER A 595 3.30 8.51 -10.70
CA SER A 595 3.66 9.92 -10.72
C SER A 595 3.65 10.49 -9.31
N VAL A 596 4.72 11.18 -8.93
CA VAL A 596 4.80 11.81 -7.61
C VAL A 596 4.04 13.14 -7.65
N GLU A 597 2.96 13.20 -6.90
CA GLU A 597 2.13 14.38 -6.70
C GLU A 597 2.48 15.04 -5.36
N GLU A 598 2.36 16.37 -5.35
CA GLU A 598 2.62 17.19 -4.18
C GLU A 598 1.31 17.45 -3.42
N TYR A 599 1.27 17.00 -2.16
CA TYR A 599 0.19 17.30 -1.23
C TYR A 599 0.68 18.28 -0.17
N GLU A 600 -0.22 18.77 0.67
CA GLU A 600 0.11 19.79 1.67
C GLU A 600 1.23 19.36 2.62
N THR A 601 1.15 18.13 3.15
CA THR A 601 2.07 17.61 4.18
C THR A 601 2.99 16.48 3.68
N VAL A 602 2.72 15.94 2.49
CA VAL A 602 3.38 14.73 1.97
C VAL A 602 3.61 14.80 0.46
N TRP A 603 4.52 13.95 -0.02
CA TRP A 603 4.64 13.55 -1.42
C TRP A 603 4.03 12.15 -1.58
N GLN A 604 3.19 11.94 -2.58
CA GLN A 604 2.52 10.64 -2.80
C GLN A 604 2.72 10.17 -4.24
N MET A 605 2.94 8.87 -4.42
CA MET A 605 2.97 8.30 -5.76
C MET A 605 1.55 7.84 -6.14
N VAL A 606 1.07 8.39 -7.25
CA VAL A 606 -0.31 8.28 -7.73
C VAL A 606 -0.29 7.76 -9.16
N SER A 607 -1.26 6.91 -9.48
CA SER A 607 -1.60 6.55 -10.85
C SER A 607 -3.02 7.01 -11.16
N VAL A 608 -3.32 7.32 -12.41
CA VAL A 608 -4.63 7.78 -12.87
C VAL A 608 -5.09 6.88 -14.01
N ILE A 609 -6.19 6.17 -13.78
CA ILE A 609 -6.80 5.29 -14.78
C ILE A 609 -8.18 5.85 -15.11
N GLU A 610 -8.44 6.01 -16.40
CA GLU A 610 -9.69 6.54 -16.93
C GLU A 610 -10.37 5.53 -17.84
N GLY A 611 -11.71 5.55 -17.85
CA GLY A 611 -12.52 4.77 -18.76
C GLY A 611 -13.81 5.49 -19.13
N LYS A 612 -14.25 5.32 -20.38
CA LYS A 612 -15.50 5.92 -20.88
C LYS A 612 -16.18 5.01 -21.91
N LEU A 613 -17.49 5.15 -22.08
CA LEU A 613 -18.17 4.42 -23.14
C LEU A 613 -17.83 4.99 -24.52
N PRO A 614 -17.78 4.14 -25.58
CA PRO A 614 -17.64 4.62 -26.95
C PRO A 614 -18.75 5.62 -27.32
N ALA A 615 -18.39 6.66 -28.09
CA ALA A 615 -19.31 7.76 -28.42
C ALA A 615 -20.61 7.37 -29.14
N HIS A 616 -20.69 6.17 -29.73
CA HIS A 616 -21.88 5.67 -30.42
C HIS A 616 -22.88 4.93 -29.50
N ILE A 617 -22.54 4.77 -28.22
CA ILE A 617 -23.38 4.10 -27.22
C ILE A 617 -24.43 5.08 -26.66
N HIS A 618 -25.65 4.59 -26.43
CA HIS A 618 -26.81 5.40 -26.01
C HIS A 618 -26.64 6.13 -24.67
N SER A 619 -27.30 7.30 -24.53
CA SER A 619 -27.29 8.16 -23.33
C SER A 619 -27.76 7.47 -22.04
N ASP A 620 -28.69 6.53 -22.14
CA ASP A 620 -29.26 5.87 -20.95
C ASP A 620 -28.26 4.92 -20.26
N LEU A 621 -27.37 4.30 -21.04
CA LEU A 621 -26.30 3.48 -20.50
C LEU A 621 -25.22 4.36 -19.87
N ASP A 622 -24.91 5.47 -20.51
CA ASP A 622 -23.96 6.47 -20.01
C ASP A 622 -24.41 7.07 -18.66
N ALA A 623 -25.71 7.34 -18.49
CA ALA A 623 -26.28 7.81 -17.22
C ALA A 623 -26.15 6.80 -16.06
N GLN A 624 -25.97 5.50 -16.36
CA GLN A 624 -25.82 4.44 -15.34
C GLN A 624 -24.37 3.99 -15.19
N LEU A 625 -23.45 4.50 -16.02
CA LEU A 625 -22.08 4.03 -16.10
C LEU A 625 -21.37 4.12 -14.75
N GLY A 626 -21.50 5.26 -14.06
CA GLY A 626 -20.87 5.48 -12.75
C GLY A 626 -21.29 4.46 -11.69
N LEU A 627 -22.56 4.06 -11.67
CA LEU A 627 -23.07 3.05 -10.74
C LEU A 627 -22.50 1.65 -11.07
N GLU A 628 -22.45 1.29 -12.35
CA GLU A 628 -21.95 -0.02 -12.75
C GLU A 628 -20.44 -0.14 -12.49
N VAL A 629 -19.67 0.91 -12.75
CA VAL A 629 -18.24 0.96 -12.40
C VAL A 629 -18.04 0.88 -10.89
N LEU A 630 -18.84 1.61 -10.09
CA LEU A 630 -18.81 1.53 -8.63
C LEU A 630 -19.06 0.09 -8.15
N LYS A 631 -20.16 -0.53 -8.63
CA LYS A 631 -20.53 -1.91 -8.29
C LYS A 631 -19.45 -2.92 -8.66
N ARG A 632 -18.84 -2.81 -9.85
CA ARG A 632 -17.82 -3.76 -10.32
C ARG A 632 -16.45 -3.56 -9.71
N SER A 633 -16.11 -2.34 -9.35
CA SER A 633 -14.80 -2.04 -8.79
C SER A 633 -14.72 -2.34 -7.29
N LEU A 634 -15.85 -2.42 -6.57
CA LEU A 634 -15.86 -2.70 -5.13
C LEU A 634 -15.54 -4.18 -4.78
N PRO A 635 -14.82 -4.43 -3.67
CA PRO A 635 -14.16 -3.45 -2.80
C PRO A 635 -12.90 -2.84 -3.46
N PRO A 636 -12.39 -1.69 -2.97
CA PRO A 636 -11.22 -1.04 -3.53
C PRO A 636 -10.02 -1.99 -3.70
N GLY A 637 -9.42 -2.01 -4.90
CA GLY A 637 -8.29 -2.89 -5.23
C GLY A 637 -7.11 -2.73 -4.26
N SER A 638 -6.78 -1.48 -3.90
CA SER A 638 -5.73 -1.12 -2.94
C SER A 638 -5.97 -1.66 -1.53
N MET A 639 -7.22 -2.02 -1.20
CA MET A 639 -7.64 -2.58 0.07
C MET A 639 -8.00 -4.07 -0.04
N THR A 640 -7.62 -4.76 -1.12
CA THR A 640 -7.86 -6.21 -1.28
C THR A 640 -6.57 -6.92 -1.61
N GLY A 641 -6.18 -6.92 -2.88
CA GLY A 641 -5.09 -7.71 -3.43
C GLY A 641 -5.42 -8.12 -4.85
N ALA A 642 -4.45 -8.70 -5.54
CA ALA A 642 -4.63 -9.21 -6.89
C ALA A 642 -4.20 -10.68 -6.95
N PRO A 643 -5.00 -11.61 -7.51
CA PRO A 643 -6.35 -11.43 -8.04
C PRO A 643 -7.45 -11.22 -6.97
N LYS A 644 -8.29 -10.20 -7.15
CA LYS A 644 -9.26 -9.67 -6.16
C LYS A 644 -10.10 -10.74 -5.47
N LYS A 645 -10.75 -11.63 -6.23
CA LYS A 645 -11.64 -12.67 -5.66
C LYS A 645 -10.89 -13.60 -4.71
N ARG A 646 -9.75 -14.15 -5.17
CA ARG A 646 -8.93 -15.10 -4.40
C ARG A 646 -8.27 -14.42 -3.20
N SER A 647 -7.80 -13.18 -3.38
CA SER A 647 -7.25 -12.38 -2.29
C SER A 647 -8.26 -12.16 -1.17
N VAL A 648 -9.51 -11.82 -1.50
CA VAL A 648 -10.59 -11.65 -0.51
C VAL A 648 -10.93 -12.97 0.21
N GLU A 649 -10.96 -14.10 -0.51
CA GLU A 649 -11.16 -15.43 0.10
C GLU A 649 -10.08 -15.74 1.16
N ILE A 650 -8.82 -15.43 0.85
CA ILE A 650 -7.67 -15.60 1.74
C ILE A 650 -7.78 -14.65 2.94
N LEU A 651 -8.02 -13.36 2.70
CA LEU A 651 -8.08 -12.33 3.74
C LEU A 651 -9.18 -12.62 4.78
N GLN A 652 -10.37 -13.08 4.37
CA GLN A 652 -11.40 -13.52 5.31
C GLN A 652 -10.91 -14.65 6.24
N GLY A 653 -9.97 -15.48 5.77
CA GLY A 653 -9.35 -16.55 6.54
C GLY A 653 -8.21 -16.08 7.46
N LEU A 654 -7.57 -14.96 7.14
CA LEU A 654 -6.46 -14.40 7.93
C LEU A 654 -6.96 -13.43 9.02
N GLU A 655 -7.88 -12.54 8.67
CA GLU A 655 -8.29 -11.42 9.53
C GLU A 655 -9.28 -11.83 10.62
N HIS A 656 -10.12 -12.85 10.35
CA HIS A 656 -11.15 -13.36 11.27
C HIS A 656 -12.09 -12.29 11.87
N GLN A 657 -12.25 -11.16 11.18
CA GLN A 657 -13.16 -10.07 11.54
C GLN A 657 -13.62 -9.38 10.27
N ASP A 658 -14.83 -8.84 10.30
CA ASP A 658 -15.33 -7.98 9.23
C ASP A 658 -14.58 -6.64 9.29
N ARG A 659 -14.31 -6.05 8.10
CA ARG A 659 -13.74 -4.70 8.01
C ARG A 659 -14.80 -3.64 8.16
N SER A 660 -16.05 -3.96 7.83
CA SER A 660 -17.21 -3.10 8.06
C SER A 660 -17.08 -1.80 7.25
N LEU A 661 -17.16 -0.64 7.91
CA LEU A 661 -16.99 0.67 7.24
C LEU A 661 -15.55 0.92 6.82
N TYR A 662 -14.56 0.34 7.51
CA TYR A 662 -13.17 0.46 7.10
C TYR A 662 -12.92 -0.33 5.81
N SER A 663 -12.06 0.19 4.92
CA SER A 663 -11.83 -0.36 3.57
C SER A 663 -13.06 -0.35 2.64
N GLY A 664 -14.22 0.14 3.11
CA GLY A 664 -15.37 0.47 2.26
C GLY A 664 -15.15 1.78 1.50
N VAL A 665 -16.25 2.42 1.11
CA VAL A 665 -16.22 3.74 0.45
C VAL A 665 -17.26 4.69 1.02
N PHE A 666 -16.97 5.99 0.95
CA PHE A 666 -17.92 7.04 1.26
C PHE A 666 -17.87 8.13 0.19
N GLY A 667 -18.97 8.84 -0.01
CA GLY A 667 -19.08 9.80 -1.09
C GLY A 667 -20.52 10.10 -1.46
N TYR A 668 -20.72 10.47 -2.72
CA TYR A 668 -22.04 10.85 -3.22
C TYR A 668 -22.37 10.31 -4.62
N TRP A 669 -23.67 10.19 -4.87
CA TRP A 669 -24.27 10.03 -6.20
C TRP A 669 -25.26 11.17 -6.43
N CYS A 670 -24.89 12.08 -7.33
CA CYS A 670 -25.65 13.27 -7.67
C CYS A 670 -26.85 12.95 -8.57
N VAL A 671 -27.97 13.64 -8.37
CA VAL A 671 -29.14 13.60 -9.28
C VAL A 671 -28.82 13.99 -10.72
N GLY A 672 -27.72 14.74 -10.94
CA GLY A 672 -27.21 15.06 -12.26
C GLY A 672 -26.42 13.94 -12.95
N GLY A 673 -26.29 12.76 -12.32
CA GLY A 673 -25.59 11.60 -12.88
C GLY A 673 -24.09 11.52 -12.58
N GLY A 674 -23.52 12.51 -11.88
CA GLY A 674 -22.11 12.51 -11.45
C GLY A 674 -21.92 11.91 -10.05
N GLY A 675 -20.69 11.56 -9.70
CA GLY A 675 -20.36 11.03 -8.38
C GLY A 675 -18.86 11.10 -8.05
N ASP A 676 -18.56 11.05 -6.76
CA ASP A 676 -17.19 10.98 -6.24
C ASP A 676 -17.21 10.16 -4.94
N TRP A 677 -16.39 9.12 -4.89
CA TRP A 677 -16.30 8.13 -3.82
C TRP A 677 -14.84 7.98 -3.41
N SER A 678 -14.60 7.94 -2.10
CA SER A 678 -13.28 7.86 -1.49
C SER A 678 -13.14 6.56 -0.71
N VAL A 679 -11.93 6.02 -0.64
CA VAL A 679 -11.63 4.81 0.14
C VAL A 679 -11.75 5.16 1.63
N ALA A 680 -12.46 4.34 2.41
CA ALA A 680 -12.62 4.53 3.85
C ALA A 680 -11.38 4.06 4.63
N ILE A 681 -10.32 4.86 4.56
CA ILE A 681 -9.05 4.70 5.29
C ILE A 681 -8.73 5.96 6.09
N ARG A 682 -7.79 5.86 7.04
CA ARG A 682 -7.46 6.93 8.00
C ARG A 682 -8.72 7.52 8.63
N SER A 683 -9.58 6.62 9.06
CA SER A 683 -10.93 6.90 9.54
C SER A 683 -11.20 6.15 10.82
N CYS A 684 -12.07 6.72 11.64
CA CYS A 684 -12.65 6.04 12.80
C CYS A 684 -14.16 6.05 12.69
N PHE A 685 -14.79 5.02 13.25
CA PHE A 685 -16.24 4.93 13.28
C PHE A 685 -16.72 4.32 14.59
N ARG A 686 -17.97 4.59 14.94
CA ARG A 686 -18.70 3.87 15.98
C ARG A 686 -20.04 3.42 15.44
N TYR A 687 -20.52 2.32 16.00
CA TYR A 687 -21.92 1.96 15.95
C TYR A 687 -22.57 2.35 17.27
N GLU A 688 -23.77 2.88 17.21
CA GLU A 688 -24.55 3.17 18.40
C GLU A 688 -25.21 1.89 18.91
N GLU A 689 -25.09 1.64 20.21
CA GLU A 689 -25.75 0.50 20.86
C GLU A 689 -27.24 0.79 21.02
N ASP A 690 -28.06 -0.23 20.80
CA ASP A 690 -29.49 -0.16 21.06
C ASP A 690 -29.71 0.11 22.56
N SER A 691 -30.33 1.25 22.88
CA SER A 691 -30.59 1.73 24.25
C SER A 691 -31.45 0.79 25.10
N SER A 692 -31.94 -0.32 24.54
CA SER A 692 -32.68 -1.38 25.22
C SER A 692 -31.81 -2.28 26.13
N SER A 693 -30.48 -2.22 26.07
CA SER A 693 -29.58 -3.07 26.88
C SER A 693 -29.32 -2.56 28.31
N GLY A 694 -29.92 -1.43 28.72
CA GLY A 694 -30.05 -1.06 30.14
C GLY A 694 -28.76 -0.65 30.88
N THR A 695 -27.59 -0.70 30.23
CA THR A 695 -26.34 -0.18 30.80
C THR A 695 -25.83 0.99 29.95
N ALA A 696 -26.38 2.18 30.15
CA ALA A 696 -25.80 3.42 29.63
C ALA A 696 -24.46 3.68 30.34
N GLY A 697 -23.42 2.98 29.92
CA GLY A 697 -22.06 3.23 30.37
C GLY A 697 -21.64 4.65 29.97
N ASN A 698 -20.88 5.32 30.82
CA ASN A 698 -20.33 6.66 30.56
C ASN A 698 -19.25 6.67 29.45
N THR A 699 -19.16 5.62 28.63
CA THR A 699 -18.14 5.43 27.61
C THR A 699 -18.73 5.04 26.26
N GLU A 700 -18.00 5.36 25.20
CA GLU A 700 -18.29 5.00 23.81
C GLU A 700 -17.10 4.23 23.24
N GLU A 701 -17.38 3.29 22.34
CA GLU A 701 -16.38 2.49 21.64
C GLU A 701 -16.28 2.94 20.18
N TRP A 702 -15.06 3.22 19.74
CA TRP A 702 -14.72 3.57 18.37
C TRP A 702 -13.77 2.52 17.80
N THR A 703 -13.90 2.24 16.50
CA THR A 703 -13.04 1.34 15.75
C THR A 703 -12.20 2.12 14.76
N ILE A 704 -10.91 1.79 14.69
CA ILE A 704 -9.95 2.33 13.72
C ILE A 704 -9.27 1.16 13.03
N GLY A 705 -9.48 1.03 11.73
CA GLY A 705 -8.77 0.05 10.91
C GLY A 705 -7.43 0.59 10.40
N ALA A 706 -6.43 -0.26 10.34
CA ALA A 706 -5.16 0.02 9.68
C ALA A 706 -4.57 -1.26 9.08
N GLY A 707 -3.74 -1.12 8.05
CA GLY A 707 -3.11 -2.25 7.37
C GLY A 707 -2.26 -1.84 6.18
N GLY A 708 -1.70 -2.84 5.50
CA GLY A 708 -0.73 -2.67 4.43
C GLY A 708 -0.74 -3.82 3.45
N ALA A 709 -0.15 -3.59 2.28
CA ALA A 709 -0.01 -4.61 1.27
C ALA A 709 1.17 -5.52 1.57
N ILE A 710 0.87 -6.80 1.71
CA ILE A 710 1.86 -7.85 1.87
C ILE A 710 2.24 -8.34 0.48
N THR A 711 3.53 -8.23 0.18
CA THR A 711 4.16 -8.78 -1.03
C THR A 711 5.17 -9.86 -0.64
N ALA A 712 5.71 -10.57 -1.62
CA ALA A 712 6.81 -11.51 -1.38
C ALA A 712 8.08 -10.81 -0.81
N LEU A 713 8.20 -9.49 -1.00
CA LEU A 713 9.29 -8.65 -0.52
C LEU A 713 9.00 -8.01 0.85
N SER A 714 7.86 -8.30 1.46
CA SER A 714 7.48 -7.73 2.75
C SER A 714 8.21 -8.38 3.92
N GLU A 715 8.70 -7.53 4.83
CA GLU A 715 9.32 -7.92 6.09
C GLU A 715 8.31 -7.74 7.23
N PRO A 716 7.94 -8.81 7.97
CA PRO A 716 6.81 -8.77 8.91
C PRO A 716 6.85 -7.63 9.92
N GLU A 717 8.03 -7.37 10.48
CA GLU A 717 8.21 -6.33 11.49
C GLU A 717 8.04 -4.92 10.90
N ALA A 718 8.52 -4.69 9.67
CA ALA A 718 8.32 -3.43 8.97
C ALA A 718 6.84 -3.19 8.64
N GLU A 719 6.11 -4.24 8.25
CA GLU A 719 4.68 -4.16 7.95
C GLU A 719 3.83 -3.90 9.21
N TRP A 720 4.23 -4.45 10.36
CA TRP A 720 3.63 -4.10 11.65
C TRP A 720 3.85 -2.62 11.99
N ASP A 721 5.09 -2.13 11.86
CA ASP A 721 5.43 -0.74 12.15
C ASP A 721 4.70 0.23 11.20
N GLU A 722 4.53 -0.15 9.93
CA GLU A 722 3.74 0.60 8.96
C GLU A 722 2.25 0.65 9.36
N MET A 723 1.66 -0.48 9.75
CA MET A 723 0.27 -0.55 10.22
C MET A 723 0.06 0.38 11.42
N VAL A 724 0.96 0.33 12.41
CA VAL A 724 0.91 1.20 13.59
C VAL A 724 1.07 2.68 13.21
N THR A 725 1.96 3.00 12.27
CA THR A 725 2.14 4.38 11.77
C THR A 725 0.88 4.92 11.10
N LYS A 726 0.20 4.09 10.28
CA LYS A 726 -1.08 4.44 9.67
C LYS A 726 -2.18 4.63 10.72
N LEU A 727 -2.26 3.74 11.70
CA LEU A 727 -3.18 3.85 12.84
C LEU A 727 -2.99 5.16 13.60
N GLN A 728 -1.75 5.53 13.90
CA GLN A 728 -1.42 6.75 14.66
C GLN A 728 -1.98 8.02 14.00
N SER A 729 -2.06 8.06 12.66
CA SER A 729 -2.60 9.21 11.92
C SER A 729 -4.07 9.53 12.25
N ALA A 730 -4.86 8.54 12.68
CA ALA A 730 -6.24 8.71 13.13
C ALA A 730 -6.38 8.63 14.66
N LEU A 731 -5.52 7.86 15.34
CA LEU A 731 -5.62 7.56 16.77
C LEU A 731 -5.24 8.74 17.69
N VAL A 732 -4.15 9.47 17.40
CA VAL A 732 -3.60 10.51 18.30
C VAL A 732 -4.65 11.55 18.70
N GLU A 733 -5.54 11.87 17.77
CA GLU A 733 -6.57 12.91 17.93
C GLU A 733 -7.82 12.45 18.67
N MET A 734 -8.11 11.14 18.69
CA MET A 734 -9.23 10.63 19.49
C MET A 734 -8.97 10.76 21.00
N LEU A 735 -7.70 10.91 21.40
CA LEU A 735 -7.29 10.66 22.76
C LEU A 735 -6.63 11.84 23.45
N ASN A 736 -6.16 12.87 22.73
CA ASN A 736 -5.20 13.84 23.27
C ASN A 736 -4.00 13.14 23.96
N THR A 737 -3.68 11.89 23.60
CA THR A 737 -2.58 11.11 24.19
C THR A 737 -1.49 10.92 23.16
N ARG A 738 -0.26 11.31 23.51
CA ARG A 738 0.93 10.69 22.92
C ARG A 738 1.06 9.31 23.56
N LEU A 739 1.04 8.25 22.76
CA LEU A 739 1.46 6.93 23.25
C LEU A 739 2.90 7.08 23.76
N LEU A 740 3.10 6.86 25.06
CA LEU A 740 4.41 6.91 25.70
C LEU A 740 5.28 5.78 25.17
N ASP A 741 6.53 6.10 24.86
CA ASP A 741 7.61 5.14 24.59
C ASP A 741 7.76 4.16 25.78
N SER A 742 7.09 3.00 25.74
CA SER A 742 7.46 1.86 26.59
C SER A 742 6.92 0.54 26.00
N PRO A 743 7.78 -0.47 25.74
CA PRO A 743 7.36 -1.82 25.42
C PRO A 743 7.13 -2.58 26.73
N THR A 744 5.99 -2.40 27.37
CA THR A 744 5.55 -3.30 28.45
C THR A 744 4.06 -3.55 28.36
N ASN A 745 3.70 -4.77 27.99
CA ASN A 745 2.39 -5.37 28.17
C ASN A 745 1.88 -5.11 29.60
N SER A 746 0.87 -4.25 29.76
CA SER A 746 0.10 -4.19 31.00
C SER A 746 -0.97 -5.28 30.97
N ILE A 747 -0.56 -6.50 31.32
CA ILE A 747 -1.48 -7.52 31.83
C ILE A 747 -1.78 -7.12 33.28
N ASN A 748 -3.02 -6.74 33.57
CA ASN A 748 -3.47 -6.48 34.94
C ASN A 748 -3.55 -7.79 35.72
N HIS A 749 -2.56 -8.05 36.60
CA HIS A 749 -2.76 -8.85 37.80
C HIS A 749 -2.79 -7.93 39.02
N HIS A 750 -3.85 -8.04 39.82
CA HIS A 750 -3.96 -7.42 41.13
C HIS A 750 -2.79 -7.81 42.04
N LEU A 751 -2.08 -6.83 42.61
CA LEU A 751 -1.17 -7.00 43.74
C LEU A 751 -1.39 -5.85 44.76
N PRO A 752 -1.10 -6.08 46.06
CA PRO A 752 -1.83 -5.48 47.19
C PRO A 752 -1.49 -4.03 47.49
N THR A 753 -2.40 -3.38 48.23
CA THR A 753 -2.32 -1.97 48.64
C THR A 753 -1.23 -1.69 49.68
N ARG A 754 -0.87 -0.40 49.71
CA ARG A 754 0.17 0.33 50.47
C ARG A 754 0.20 0.15 52.00
N GLN A 755 -0.58 -0.76 52.57
CA GLN A 755 -0.55 -1.12 53.99
C GLN A 755 0.44 -2.27 54.26
N ASP A 756 0.85 -3.01 53.22
CA ASP A 756 1.75 -4.17 53.32
C ASP A 756 3.26 -3.83 53.17
N LEU A 757 3.62 -2.54 52.96
CA LEU A 757 5.00 -2.11 52.72
C LEU A 757 5.61 -1.25 53.84
N TYR A 758 5.00 -1.21 55.03
CA TYR A 758 5.59 -0.57 56.21
C TYR A 758 6.53 -1.48 57.03
N SER A 759 6.69 -2.76 56.66
CA SER A 759 7.68 -3.66 57.25
C SER A 759 8.91 -3.77 56.35
N LEU A 760 9.81 -2.77 56.44
CA LEU A 760 11.27 -2.86 56.22
C LEU A 760 11.78 -1.41 56.05
N GLY A 761 12.06 -0.77 57.19
CA GLY A 761 12.56 0.59 57.21
C GLY A 761 13.90 0.75 56.50
N LEU A 762 14.08 1.90 55.85
CA LEU A 762 15.25 2.79 56.00
C LEU A 762 15.11 4.03 55.10
N ASN A 763 15.65 5.13 55.63
CA ASN A 763 15.37 6.54 55.32
C ASN A 763 15.79 7.04 53.93
N LEU A 764 14.98 7.97 53.40
CA LEU A 764 15.34 8.91 52.32
C LEU A 764 15.90 10.20 52.93
N GLY A 765 17.12 10.57 52.52
CA GLY A 765 17.73 11.88 52.74
C GLY A 765 17.52 12.78 51.52
N MET A 766 16.89 13.92 51.76
CA MET A 766 16.47 14.95 50.82
C MET A 766 17.56 16.02 50.68
N ILE A 767 17.87 16.53 49.47
CA ILE A 767 18.53 17.83 49.26
C ILE A 767 17.94 18.54 48.04
N ILE A 768 17.61 19.82 48.23
CA ILE A 768 16.98 20.81 47.34
C ILE A 768 18.08 21.74 46.76
N ILE A 769 17.69 22.62 45.81
CA ILE A 769 18.24 23.96 45.45
C ILE A 769 19.23 23.92 44.26
N ASP A 770 19.27 24.79 43.24
CA ASP A 770 18.55 26.03 42.84
C ASP A 770 18.70 26.27 41.31
N GLU A 771 17.91 27.19 40.79
CA GLU A 771 18.00 27.87 39.49
C GLU A 771 19.20 28.82 39.38
N THR A 772 19.69 29.10 38.15
CA THR A 772 19.84 30.47 37.58
C THR A 772 20.67 30.50 36.28
N ALA A 773 20.32 31.48 35.43
CA ALA A 773 21.10 32.14 34.36
C ALA A 773 21.02 31.65 32.88
N LYS A 774 20.25 32.44 32.10
CA LYS A 774 20.46 32.86 30.68
C LYS A 774 21.37 34.13 30.68
N PRO A 775 21.79 34.79 29.56
CA PRO A 775 21.80 34.53 28.08
C PRO A 775 23.24 34.83 27.51
N PRO A 776 23.56 35.33 26.27
CA PRO A 776 22.75 35.68 25.08
C PRO A 776 23.30 35.27 23.68
N LEU A 777 22.51 35.67 22.68
CA LEU A 777 22.67 35.62 21.22
C LEU A 777 23.86 36.44 20.69
N ASP A 778 24.36 36.11 19.49
CA ASP A 778 24.77 37.13 18.50
C ASP A 778 24.76 36.62 17.04
N ASP A 779 24.69 37.61 16.15
CA ASP A 779 24.29 37.64 14.74
C ASP A 779 25.32 37.16 13.69
N GLY A 780 24.77 36.79 12.51
CA GLY A 780 25.23 37.28 11.21
C GLY A 780 26.34 36.51 10.46
N LEU A 781 26.02 36.02 9.24
CA LEU A 781 26.70 36.46 8.00
C LEU A 781 26.24 35.69 6.73
N GLN A 782 25.68 36.52 5.84
CA GLN A 782 25.58 36.55 4.37
C GLN A 782 26.07 35.39 3.47
N VAL A 783 25.22 35.15 2.46
CA VAL A 783 25.37 34.36 1.23
C VAL A 783 26.01 35.20 0.13
N PRO A 784 26.78 34.60 -0.81
CA PRO A 784 26.88 35.13 -2.18
C PRO A 784 26.41 34.13 -3.24
N ASP A 785 25.57 34.64 -4.14
CA ASP A 785 25.13 34.07 -5.42
C ASP A 785 26.29 33.84 -6.40
N LEU A 786 26.22 32.77 -7.19
CA LEU A 786 26.84 32.69 -8.53
C LEU A 786 25.98 31.81 -9.46
N ILE A 787 25.44 32.47 -10.49
CA ILE A 787 24.62 31.92 -11.58
C ILE A 787 25.52 31.72 -12.82
N ASN A 788 25.27 30.62 -13.56
CA ASN A 788 25.34 30.42 -15.02
C ASN A 788 26.32 29.36 -15.54
N GLY A 789 25.76 28.42 -16.33
CA GLY A 789 26.50 27.57 -17.26
C GLY A 789 25.67 26.43 -17.84
N ARG A 790 24.99 26.66 -18.98
CA ARG A 790 24.40 25.61 -19.83
C ARG A 790 25.52 24.88 -20.61
N THR A 791 25.50 23.54 -20.67
CA THR A 791 25.95 22.76 -21.84
C THR A 791 25.32 21.35 -21.88
N SER A 792 25.05 20.91 -23.11
CA SER A 792 24.26 19.77 -23.65
C SER A 792 24.73 18.33 -23.25
N PRO A 793 24.01 17.25 -23.67
CA PRO A 793 24.00 15.95 -23.01
C PRO A 793 25.12 14.99 -23.45
N LEU A 794 25.60 14.17 -22.51
CA LEU A 794 26.57 13.10 -22.77
C LEU A 794 25.88 11.77 -23.15
N PRO A 795 26.48 10.95 -24.04
CA PRO A 795 25.92 9.70 -24.55
C PRO A 795 25.96 8.55 -23.53
N PRO A 796 25.21 7.45 -23.73
CA PRO A 796 25.15 6.33 -22.80
C PRO A 796 26.50 5.58 -22.79
N PRO A 797 27.01 5.16 -21.62
CA PRO A 797 28.23 4.37 -21.57
C PRO A 797 27.96 2.92 -21.99
N THR A 798 28.72 2.49 -22.98
CA THR A 798 28.87 1.12 -23.47
C THR A 798 29.48 0.20 -22.41
N HIS A 799 28.90 -0.99 -22.22
CA HIS A 799 29.49 -2.10 -21.48
C HIS A 799 30.73 -2.68 -22.17
N PRO A 800 31.78 -3.05 -21.42
CA PRO A 800 32.68 -4.11 -21.84
C PRO A 800 32.63 -5.31 -20.87
N SER A 801 32.39 -6.47 -21.47
CA SER A 801 32.73 -7.81 -21.00
C SER A 801 34.24 -7.99 -20.74
N HIS A 802 34.65 -8.60 -19.61
CA HIS A 802 35.50 -9.81 -19.52
C HIS A 802 36.24 -10.02 -18.16
N GLN A 803 36.14 -11.27 -17.70
CA GLN A 803 37.13 -12.18 -17.07
C GLN A 803 37.94 -11.81 -15.81
N TYR A 804 37.89 -12.75 -14.85
CA TYR A 804 38.78 -12.92 -13.70
C TYR A 804 40.21 -13.34 -14.10
N GLY A 805 41.24 -12.68 -13.55
CA GLY A 805 42.61 -13.21 -13.54
C GLY A 805 43.75 -12.20 -13.36
N ASN A 806 44.18 -12.03 -12.11
CA ASN A 806 45.52 -11.62 -11.62
C ASN A 806 46.20 -10.30 -12.05
N LYS A 807 46.42 -9.47 -11.01
CA LYS A 807 47.56 -8.56 -10.73
C LYS A 807 48.02 -7.63 -11.86
N SER A 808 47.40 -6.45 -11.93
CA SER A 808 48.13 -5.17 -11.98
C SER A 808 47.21 -4.04 -11.54
N SER A 809 47.75 -3.15 -10.71
CA SER A 809 47.07 -2.03 -10.07
C SER A 809 46.65 -0.96 -11.08
N VAL A 810 45.34 -0.79 -11.32
CA VAL A 810 44.78 0.46 -11.83
C VAL A 810 43.43 0.70 -11.15
N THR A 811 43.42 1.67 -10.24
CA THR A 811 42.25 2.08 -9.46
C THR A 811 41.32 2.95 -10.34
N PRO A 812 40.00 2.70 -10.41
CA PRO A 812 39.06 3.53 -11.16
C PRO A 812 38.91 4.95 -10.55
N PRO A 813 38.51 5.97 -11.32
CA PRO A 813 38.41 7.35 -10.85
C PRO A 813 37.25 7.48 -9.85
N GLY A 814 37.62 7.65 -8.58
CA GLY A 814 36.74 7.67 -7.41
C GLY A 814 37.45 7.28 -6.11
N TYR A 815 38.62 6.67 -6.19
CA TYR A 815 39.40 6.21 -5.03
C TYR A 815 40.55 7.15 -4.70
N GLN A 816 40.31 8.13 -3.83
CA GLN A 816 41.41 8.74 -3.07
C GLN A 816 41.72 7.83 -1.87
N SER A 817 42.94 7.30 -1.79
CA SER A 817 43.45 6.75 -0.53
C SER A 817 43.25 7.81 0.56
N ALA A 818 42.65 7.42 1.69
CA ALA A 818 42.28 8.40 2.70
C ALA A 818 43.50 9.22 3.13
N VAL A 819 43.43 10.56 3.02
CA VAL A 819 44.56 11.41 3.42
C VAL A 819 44.71 11.31 4.93
N LYS A 820 45.91 10.93 5.38
CA LYS A 820 46.24 10.83 6.80
C LYS A 820 46.10 12.21 7.44
N PRO A 821 45.26 12.40 8.48
CA PRO A 821 45.13 13.69 9.14
C PRO A 821 46.43 14.09 9.86
N ASP A 822 46.77 15.38 9.86
CA ASP A 822 47.95 15.91 10.57
C ASP A 822 47.73 16.07 12.08
N GLN A 823 46.48 15.97 12.53
CA GLN A 823 46.07 16.10 13.94
C GLN A 823 45.11 14.98 14.33
N SER A 824 44.95 14.74 15.63
CA SER A 824 43.99 13.76 16.15
C SER A 824 42.56 14.13 15.77
N VAL A 825 41.76 13.12 15.40
CA VAL A 825 40.36 13.29 14.96
C VAL A 825 39.42 12.59 15.93
N THR A 826 38.43 13.32 16.44
CA THR A 826 37.39 12.78 17.33
C THR A 826 36.12 12.44 16.57
N TYR A 827 35.79 11.15 16.54
CA TYR A 827 34.58 10.61 15.94
C TYR A 827 33.48 10.45 17.00
N LEU A 828 32.23 10.72 16.60
CA LEU A 828 31.06 10.61 17.47
C LEU A 828 30.18 9.43 17.04
N PHE A 829 29.83 8.56 18.00
CA PHE A 829 28.86 7.48 17.77
C PHE A 829 27.44 8.04 17.91
N SER A 830 26.75 8.23 16.79
CA SER A 830 25.40 8.80 16.72
C SER A 830 24.37 7.68 16.57
N PRO A 831 23.42 7.51 17.50
CA PRO A 831 22.42 6.45 17.39
C PRO A 831 21.48 6.70 16.20
N MET A 832 21.03 5.61 15.58
CA MET A 832 20.02 5.58 14.54
C MET A 832 18.83 4.71 14.98
N PRO A 833 17.63 4.90 14.37
CA PRO A 833 16.55 3.92 14.47
C PRO A 833 17.01 2.51 14.07
N GLY A 834 16.39 1.46 14.63
CA GLY A 834 16.65 0.07 14.22
C GLY A 834 17.92 -0.58 14.79
N ASN A 835 18.27 -0.33 16.05
CA ASN A 835 19.47 -0.90 16.72
C ASN A 835 20.79 -0.65 15.98
N ALA A 836 20.94 0.54 15.41
CA ALA A 836 22.12 0.94 14.66
C ALA A 836 22.74 2.24 15.17
N MET A 837 23.97 2.51 14.76
CA MET A 837 24.65 3.78 14.99
C MET A 837 25.56 4.15 13.81
N LEU A 838 25.78 5.45 13.62
CA LEU A 838 26.74 5.99 12.68
C LEU A 838 27.95 6.54 13.42
N LEU A 839 29.14 6.20 12.93
CA LEU A 839 30.39 6.86 13.29
C LEU A 839 30.73 7.85 12.18
N ILE A 840 30.51 9.13 12.43
CA ILE A 840 30.67 10.19 11.42
C ILE A 840 31.94 11.01 11.73
N PRO A 841 32.82 11.27 10.74
CA PRO A 841 33.92 12.21 10.92
C PRO A 841 33.40 13.64 11.17
N PRO A 842 34.09 14.45 11.99
CA PRO A 842 33.71 15.85 12.19
C PRO A 842 33.83 16.64 10.88
N LYS A 843 32.81 17.47 10.58
CA LYS A 843 32.66 18.20 9.30
C LYS A 843 33.83 19.16 8.95
N ASN A 844 34.65 19.52 9.93
CA ASN A 844 35.69 20.56 9.81
C ASN A 844 37.13 20.01 9.69
N VAL A 845 37.30 18.68 9.60
CA VAL A 845 38.62 18.06 9.38
C VAL A 845 38.67 17.56 7.94
N SER A 846 39.77 17.81 7.23
CA SER A 846 40.03 17.30 5.87
C SER A 846 40.24 15.77 5.82
N SER A 847 39.60 15.02 6.72
CA SER A 847 39.62 13.57 6.79
C SER A 847 38.65 13.02 5.76
N THR A 848 39.18 12.34 4.75
CA THR A 848 38.40 11.74 3.66
C THR A 848 37.82 10.35 4.02
N ARG A 849 37.80 9.96 5.30
CA ARG A 849 37.21 8.67 5.71
C ARG A 849 35.69 8.73 5.67
N HIS A 850 35.07 7.72 5.08
CA HIS A 850 33.62 7.62 4.96
C HIS A 850 32.95 7.40 6.32
N PRO A 851 31.68 7.79 6.48
CA PRO A 851 30.91 7.42 7.67
C PRO A 851 30.82 5.89 7.76
N TYR A 852 30.93 5.36 8.98
CA TYR A 852 30.75 3.94 9.25
C TYR A 852 29.36 3.71 9.82
N PHE A 853 28.62 2.80 9.21
CA PHE A 853 27.36 2.28 9.71
C PHE A 853 27.63 1.03 10.56
N ILE A 854 27.14 1.02 11.79
CA ILE A 854 27.31 -0.07 12.75
C ILE A 854 25.90 -0.55 13.12
N GLY A 855 25.51 -1.71 12.63
CA GLY A 855 24.21 -2.33 12.90
C GLY A 855 24.35 -3.47 13.90
N VAL A 856 23.35 -3.66 14.76
CA VAL A 856 23.29 -4.81 15.69
C VAL A 856 22.04 -5.64 15.39
N GLY A 857 22.25 -6.86 14.91
CA GLY A 857 21.20 -7.85 14.64
C GLY A 857 21.21 -9.00 15.64
N LEU A 858 20.07 -9.68 15.77
CA LEU A 858 20.00 -10.97 16.45
C LEU A 858 20.48 -12.06 15.50
N ASN A 859 21.26 -13.03 16.01
CA ASN A 859 21.51 -14.26 15.25
C ASN A 859 20.23 -15.12 15.31
N CYS A 860 19.58 -15.34 14.16
CA CYS A 860 18.34 -16.11 14.08
C CYS A 860 18.52 -17.61 14.42
N PHE A 861 19.75 -18.13 14.33
CA PHE A 861 20.08 -19.51 14.71
C PHE A 861 20.57 -19.63 16.15
N THR A 862 21.00 -18.51 16.74
CA THR A 862 21.44 -18.44 18.14
C THR A 862 20.83 -17.21 18.82
N PRO A 863 19.56 -17.25 19.24
CA PRO A 863 18.84 -16.09 19.80
C PRO A 863 19.48 -15.51 21.07
N SER A 864 20.40 -16.25 21.69
CA SER A 864 21.26 -15.82 22.80
C SER A 864 22.55 -15.13 22.32
N SER A 865 22.60 -14.60 21.11
CA SER A 865 23.78 -13.90 20.57
C SER A 865 23.38 -12.74 19.65
N TYR A 866 24.26 -11.76 19.55
CA TYR A 866 24.07 -10.60 18.70
C TYR A 866 25.24 -10.49 17.73
N ILE A 867 24.92 -10.20 16.47
CA ILE A 867 25.91 -9.91 15.42
C ILE A 867 25.96 -8.40 15.26
N THR A 868 27.14 -7.82 15.50
CA THR A 868 27.41 -6.40 15.23
C THR A 868 28.15 -6.28 13.91
N THR A 869 27.54 -5.65 12.92
CA THR A 869 28.09 -5.49 11.57
C THR A 869 28.55 -4.05 11.32
N ILE A 870 29.74 -3.89 10.73
CA ILE A 870 30.34 -2.60 10.39
C ILE A 870 30.45 -2.47 8.87
N ARG A 871 29.91 -1.37 8.31
CA ARG A 871 29.94 -1.04 6.88
C ARG A 871 30.38 0.40 6.65
N LYS A 872 31.06 0.69 5.55
CA LYS A 872 31.33 2.08 5.09
C LYS A 872 30.11 2.61 4.34
N TYR A 873 29.91 3.92 4.25
CA TYR A 873 28.91 4.60 3.39
C TYR A 873 27.42 4.44 3.75
N GLY A 874 27.03 3.46 4.57
CA GLY A 874 25.63 3.25 4.98
C GLY A 874 25.28 1.77 5.15
N TRP A 875 23.99 1.47 5.34
CA TRP A 875 23.47 0.10 5.53
C TRP A 875 23.82 -0.84 4.36
N ASP A 876 23.71 -0.38 3.12
CA ASP A 876 24.06 -1.17 1.92
C ASP A 876 25.51 -0.99 1.45
N GLY A 877 26.34 -0.31 2.24
CA GLY A 877 27.70 0.00 1.82
C GLY A 877 28.71 -1.13 2.07
N GLU A 878 29.97 -0.84 1.73
CA GLU A 878 31.07 -1.81 1.75
C GLU A 878 31.23 -2.47 3.12
N PHE A 879 31.16 -3.80 3.17
CA PHE A 879 31.34 -4.59 4.39
C PHE A 879 32.78 -4.50 4.89
N VAL A 880 32.94 -4.07 6.15
CA VAL A 880 34.24 -3.96 6.82
C VAL A 880 34.52 -5.20 7.66
N GLY A 881 33.51 -5.64 8.41
CA GLY A 881 33.58 -6.79 9.28
C GLY A 881 32.36 -6.89 10.20
N ASP A 882 32.27 -7.98 10.94
CA ASP A 882 31.29 -8.17 11.99
C ASP A 882 31.88 -8.95 13.18
N PHE A 883 31.16 -8.98 14.29
CA PHE A 883 31.48 -9.87 15.40
C PHE A 883 30.21 -10.37 16.07
N GLU A 884 30.25 -11.62 16.52
CA GLU A 884 29.20 -12.28 17.27
C GLU A 884 29.64 -12.49 18.71
N ILE A 885 28.87 -11.97 19.68
CA ILE A 885 29.09 -12.21 21.11
C ILE A 885 27.78 -12.69 21.74
N GLY A 886 27.85 -13.84 22.42
CA GLY A 886 26.74 -14.42 23.17
C GLY A 886 26.34 -13.61 24.40
N THR A 887 25.07 -13.69 24.78
CA THR A 887 24.55 -13.37 26.11
C THR A 887 24.91 -14.49 27.08
N SER A 888 25.22 -14.16 28.34
CA SER A 888 25.64 -15.08 29.40
C SER A 888 24.94 -16.45 29.34
N ASN A 889 25.71 -17.54 29.18
CA ASN A 889 25.31 -18.97 29.00
C ASN A 889 25.22 -19.52 27.56
N SER A 890 25.64 -18.78 26.54
CA SER A 890 25.83 -19.34 25.18
C SER A 890 26.95 -20.39 25.14
N LYS A 891 26.68 -21.58 24.56
CA LYS A 891 27.70 -22.60 24.23
C LYS A 891 28.46 -22.30 22.94
N ASN A 892 28.04 -21.30 22.17
CA ASN A 892 28.66 -20.96 20.89
C ASN A 892 29.86 -20.02 21.10
N PRO A 893 31.01 -20.28 20.48
CA PRO A 893 32.20 -19.46 20.63
C PRO A 893 32.00 -18.10 19.95
N SER A 894 32.27 -17.01 20.66
CA SER A 894 32.24 -15.66 20.08
C SER A 894 33.26 -15.54 18.95
N SER A 895 32.85 -15.08 17.77
CA SER A 895 33.71 -14.90 16.61
C SER A 895 33.78 -13.44 16.15
N VAL A 896 34.84 -13.10 15.43
CA VAL A 896 34.99 -11.81 14.75
C VAL A 896 35.48 -12.07 13.34
N CYS A 897 34.82 -11.45 12.37
CA CYS A 897 35.25 -11.38 10.99
C CYS A 897 35.68 -9.94 10.67
N LEU A 898 36.90 -9.75 10.20
CA LEU A 898 37.37 -8.45 9.71
C LEU A 898 38.06 -8.66 8.37
N ARG A 899 37.65 -7.89 7.35
CA ARG A 899 38.19 -7.98 5.98
C ARG A 899 38.13 -9.41 5.39
N GLY A 900 37.11 -10.18 5.76
CA GLY A 900 36.86 -11.52 5.23
C GLY A 900 37.57 -12.68 5.95
N ASN A 901 38.34 -12.41 7.01
CA ASN A 901 38.97 -13.43 7.83
C ASN A 901 38.23 -13.56 9.17
N GLU A 902 37.73 -14.76 9.47
CA GLU A 902 37.01 -15.07 10.70
C GLU A 902 37.90 -15.78 11.72
N HIS A 903 37.87 -15.31 12.97
CA HIS A 903 38.64 -15.87 14.07
C HIS A 903 37.81 -15.89 15.37
N PRO A 904 38.06 -16.84 16.28
CA PRO A 904 37.53 -16.76 17.64
C PRO A 904 38.02 -15.50 18.34
N ILE A 905 37.15 -14.77 19.03
CA ILE A 905 37.53 -13.52 19.73
C ILE A 905 38.64 -13.79 20.76
N SER A 906 38.66 -14.97 21.39
CA SER A 906 39.70 -15.39 22.35
C SER A 906 41.11 -15.41 21.77
N ASP A 907 41.24 -15.64 20.46
CA ASP A 907 42.54 -15.81 19.81
C ASP A 907 43.16 -14.45 19.45
N VAL A 908 42.30 -13.45 19.28
CA VAL A 908 42.65 -12.14 18.72
C VAL A 908 42.53 -11.02 19.74
N LEU A 909 41.73 -11.18 20.80
CA LEU A 909 41.64 -10.22 21.90
C LEU A 909 41.94 -10.90 23.24
N LEU A 910 43.15 -10.68 23.75
CA LEU A 910 43.56 -11.17 25.07
C LEU A 910 43.21 -10.15 26.14
N SER A 911 42.42 -10.54 27.15
CA SER A 911 42.11 -9.71 28.32
C SER A 911 42.95 -10.11 29.54
N SER A 912 43.32 -9.14 30.37
CA SER A 912 43.95 -9.39 31.68
C SER A 912 43.63 -8.26 32.64
N THR A 913 43.37 -8.60 33.91
CA THR A 913 43.09 -7.63 34.96
C THR A 913 44.20 -7.69 36.01
N ARG A 914 44.82 -6.55 36.34
CA ARG A 914 45.82 -6.46 37.43
C ARG A 914 45.54 -5.22 38.26
N LEU A 915 45.48 -5.35 39.60
CA LEU A 915 45.32 -4.22 40.53
C LEU A 915 44.13 -3.31 40.17
N PHE A 916 42.95 -3.90 39.90
CA PHE A 916 41.70 -3.20 39.51
C PHE A 916 41.77 -2.42 38.18
N ARG A 917 42.74 -2.74 37.31
CA ARG A 917 42.88 -2.17 35.96
C ARG A 917 42.74 -3.26 34.92
N ASN A 918 42.01 -2.97 33.85
CA ASN A 918 41.82 -3.89 32.74
C ASN A 918 42.73 -3.55 31.58
N PHE A 919 43.31 -4.60 31.00
CA PHE A 919 44.19 -4.52 29.86
C PHE A 919 43.70 -5.47 28.78
N TRP A 920 43.64 -4.98 27.55
CA TRP A 920 43.31 -5.80 26.40
C TRP A 920 44.42 -5.71 25.35
N THR A 921 44.73 -6.83 24.69
CA THR A 921 45.70 -6.89 23.60
C THR A 921 45.04 -7.47 22.37
N TRP A 922 44.83 -6.63 21.35
CA TRP A 922 44.31 -7.02 20.04
C TRP A 922 45.46 -7.42 19.12
N LYS A 923 45.49 -8.69 18.71
CA LYS A 923 46.42 -9.20 17.73
C LYS A 923 45.82 -8.99 16.32
N PRO A 924 46.62 -8.50 15.36
CA PRO A 924 46.15 -8.34 13.99
C PRO A 924 45.71 -9.68 13.40
N LEU A 925 44.59 -9.65 12.66
CA LEU A 925 43.97 -10.81 12.01
C LEU A 925 44.66 -11.19 10.68
N ASP A 926 45.64 -10.39 10.25
CA ASP A 926 46.36 -10.55 8.97
C ASP A 926 47.88 -10.62 9.24
N HIS A 927 48.56 -11.56 8.61
CA HIS A 927 50.00 -11.76 8.75
C HIS A 927 50.83 -10.61 8.14
N ASP A 928 50.26 -9.82 7.22
CA ASP A 928 50.96 -8.74 6.51
C ASP A 928 51.00 -7.39 7.26
N ARG A 929 50.28 -7.25 8.39
CA ARG A 929 50.31 -6.03 9.23
C ARG A 929 50.72 -6.36 10.66
N SER A 930 51.79 -5.72 11.15
CA SER A 930 52.51 -6.14 12.37
C SER A 930 52.11 -5.41 13.67
N VAL A 931 51.11 -4.53 13.66
CA VAL A 931 50.83 -3.68 14.83
C VAL A 931 49.81 -4.36 15.76
N THR A 932 50.29 -4.84 16.90
CA THR A 932 49.46 -5.29 18.02
C THR A 932 48.93 -4.08 18.78
N LEU A 933 47.62 -4.01 19.03
CA LEU A 933 47.03 -2.89 19.78
C LEU A 933 46.93 -3.25 21.26
N HIS A 934 47.41 -2.35 22.12
CA HIS A 934 47.33 -2.51 23.57
C HIS A 934 46.36 -1.47 24.15
N TRP A 935 45.22 -1.93 24.64
CA TRP A 935 44.20 -1.10 25.29
C TRP A 935 44.35 -1.15 26.81
N ASP A 936 44.18 -0.01 27.48
CA ASP A 936 44.09 0.07 28.93
C ASP A 936 43.09 1.13 29.42
N ASP A 937 42.46 0.87 30.57
CA ASP A 937 41.51 1.79 31.24
C ASP A 937 42.16 2.61 32.37
N SER A 938 43.50 2.64 32.42
CA SER A 938 44.25 3.07 33.60
C SER A 938 44.42 4.59 33.74
N VAL A 939 44.03 5.35 32.71
CA VAL A 939 44.22 6.81 32.62
C VAL A 939 43.22 7.60 33.49
N GLY A 940 42.23 6.93 34.10
CA GLY A 940 41.21 7.58 34.92
C GLY A 940 40.17 8.33 34.08
N GLY A 941 39.01 8.66 34.67
CA GLY A 941 37.94 9.39 33.97
C GLY A 941 37.08 8.55 33.01
N GLY A 942 37.18 7.21 33.06
CA GLY A 942 36.35 6.31 32.25
C GLY A 942 36.78 6.18 30.78
N ILE A 943 37.96 6.68 30.40
CA ILE A 943 38.52 6.63 29.05
C ILE A 943 39.40 5.38 28.89
N ILE A 944 39.22 4.64 27.79
CA ILE A 944 40.05 3.49 27.41
C ILE A 944 41.04 3.92 26.33
N THR A 945 42.34 3.76 26.56
CA THR A 945 43.40 4.29 25.70
C THR A 945 44.10 3.17 24.94
N CYS A 946 44.38 3.37 23.66
CA CYS A 946 45.01 2.41 22.75
C CYS A 946 46.44 2.81 22.39
N PHE A 947 47.39 1.88 22.51
CA PHE A 947 48.80 2.06 22.20
C PHE A 947 49.32 1.03 21.19
N SER A 948 50.34 1.40 20.42
CA SER A 948 51.06 0.51 19.49
C SER A 948 52.09 -0.41 20.15
N SER A 949 52.42 -0.19 21.43
CA SER A 949 53.42 -0.95 22.19
C SER A 949 53.04 -1.05 23.68
N LYS A 950 53.56 -2.07 24.36
CA LYS A 950 53.40 -2.29 25.81
C LYS A 950 54.04 -1.20 26.67
N ASP A 951 54.96 -0.40 26.12
CA ASP A 951 55.68 0.64 26.86
C ASP A 951 54.80 1.88 27.17
N ARG A 952 53.59 1.97 26.57
CA ARG A 952 52.50 2.93 26.90
C ARG A 952 52.91 4.40 27.06
N THR A 953 53.92 4.83 26.32
CA THR A 953 54.37 6.21 26.27
C THR A 953 53.47 7.03 25.34
N ALA A 954 53.48 8.36 25.51
CA ALA A 954 52.72 9.28 24.64
C ALA A 954 53.08 9.13 23.15
N GLY A 955 54.33 8.75 22.83
CA GLY A 955 54.78 8.51 21.45
C GLY A 955 54.18 7.24 20.81
N ASN A 956 53.60 6.34 21.60
CA ASN A 956 52.96 5.11 21.13
C ASN A 956 51.42 5.20 21.14
N LEU A 957 50.85 6.38 21.41
CA LEU A 957 49.40 6.58 21.49
C LEU A 957 48.73 6.51 20.10
N LEU A 958 47.73 5.65 19.95
CA LEU A 958 46.97 5.47 18.70
C LEU A 958 45.54 6.00 18.79
N ALA A 959 44.85 5.79 19.90
CA ALA A 959 43.46 6.25 20.08
C ALA A 959 43.05 6.37 21.55
N LYS A 960 41.97 7.11 21.80
CA LYS A 960 41.25 7.18 23.07
C LYS A 960 39.76 6.95 22.81
N PHE A 961 39.20 5.92 23.44
CA PHE A 961 37.77 5.62 23.41
C PHE A 961 37.12 6.08 24.70
N THR A 962 36.15 6.98 24.59
CA THR A 962 35.34 7.46 25.71
C THR A 962 33.97 6.79 25.65
N PRO A 963 33.75 5.70 26.42
CA PRO A 963 32.45 5.07 26.53
C PRO A 963 31.46 5.96 27.29
N ARG A 964 30.18 5.57 27.27
CA ARG A 964 29.11 6.35 27.89
C ARG A 964 29.24 6.35 29.44
N GLY A 965 29.40 7.54 30.01
CA GLY A 965 29.40 7.74 31.46
C GLY A 965 27.98 7.83 32.03
N HIS A 966 27.57 6.81 32.80
CA HIS A 966 26.33 6.71 33.59
C HIS A 966 24.97 6.58 32.85
N PRO A 967 23.97 5.95 33.51
CA PRO A 967 22.59 5.86 33.00
C PRO A 967 21.96 7.25 32.82
N ARG A 968 21.05 7.39 31.85
CA ARG A 968 20.27 8.61 31.58
C ARG A 968 19.64 9.13 32.88
N ARG A 969 20.00 10.34 33.31
CA ARG A 969 19.25 11.12 34.30
C ARG A 969 18.47 12.22 33.58
N GLN A 970 17.21 12.41 33.94
CA GLN A 970 16.35 13.48 33.39
C GLN A 970 17.07 14.85 33.53
N GLY A 971 17.09 15.62 32.44
CA GLY A 971 17.59 17.01 32.45
C GLY A 971 19.07 17.23 32.13
N ARG A 972 19.90 16.19 31.96
CA ARG A 972 21.29 16.36 31.46
C ARG A 972 21.41 16.10 29.96
N PRO A 973 22.25 16.86 29.22
CA PRO A 973 22.55 16.58 27.81
C PRO A 973 23.04 15.14 27.63
N THR A 974 22.60 14.48 26.55
CA THR A 974 23.05 13.10 26.26
C THR A 974 24.49 13.16 25.75
N GLU A 975 25.44 12.70 26.56
CA GLU A 975 26.82 12.50 26.10
C GLU A 975 26.91 11.19 25.29
N PHE A 976 27.25 11.30 24.01
CA PHE A 976 27.48 10.17 23.12
C PHE A 976 28.90 9.64 23.27
N PRO A 977 29.13 8.31 23.10
CA PRO A 977 30.48 7.75 23.05
C PRO A 977 31.32 8.44 21.98
N LYS A 978 32.62 8.53 22.23
CA LYS A 978 33.57 9.19 21.31
C LYS A 978 34.79 8.30 21.09
N LEU A 979 35.34 8.35 19.88
CA LEU A 979 36.61 7.72 19.53
C LEU A 979 37.55 8.79 18.95
N GLU A 980 38.56 9.18 19.72
CA GLU A 980 39.64 10.06 19.27
C GLU A 980 40.77 9.20 18.71
N VAL A 981 41.20 9.44 17.47
CA VAL A 981 42.27 8.67 16.81
C VAL A 981 43.41 9.60 16.41
N THR A 982 44.64 9.25 16.74
CA THR A 982 45.84 10.03 16.37
C THR A 982 46.15 9.87 14.87
N PRO A 983 46.97 10.75 14.28
CA PRO A 983 47.46 10.57 12.92
C PRO A 983 47.98 9.15 12.66
N GLN A 984 48.81 8.61 13.56
CA GLN A 984 49.36 7.25 13.45
C GLN A 984 48.27 6.18 13.61
N GLY A 985 47.29 6.39 14.48
CA GLY A 985 46.15 5.47 14.65
C GLY A 985 45.32 5.30 13.36
N HIS A 986 45.29 6.29 12.49
CA HIS A 986 44.56 6.19 11.23
C HIS A 986 45.08 5.11 10.28
N ASP A 987 46.33 4.65 10.42
CA ASP A 987 46.87 3.57 9.59
C ASP A 987 46.20 2.21 9.90
N VAL A 988 45.67 2.07 11.12
CA VAL A 988 45.03 0.87 11.67
C VAL A 988 43.61 1.15 12.20
N PHE A 989 42.92 2.11 11.59
CA PHE A 989 41.63 2.63 12.08
C PHE A 989 40.54 1.57 12.25
N GLU A 990 40.38 0.65 11.29
CA GLU A 990 39.32 -0.38 11.34
C GLU A 990 39.60 -1.39 12.47
N ASP A 991 40.87 -1.72 12.71
CA ASP A 991 41.30 -2.57 13.82
C ASP A 991 41.05 -1.87 15.19
N ILE A 992 41.29 -0.56 15.27
CA ILE A 992 40.94 0.26 16.44
C ILE A 992 39.42 0.28 16.67
N LEU A 993 38.63 0.53 15.62
CA LEU A 993 37.17 0.59 15.72
C LEU A 993 36.57 -0.75 16.15
N MET A 994 36.99 -1.83 15.49
CA MET A 994 36.51 -3.18 15.77
C MET A 994 36.87 -3.59 17.20
N SER A 995 38.12 -3.43 17.62
CA SER A 995 38.55 -3.77 18.98
C SER A 995 37.88 -2.91 20.05
N ALA A 996 37.65 -1.61 19.82
CA ALA A 996 36.95 -0.75 20.76
C ALA A 996 35.49 -1.19 21.00
N LEU A 997 34.77 -1.55 19.93
CA LEU A 997 33.38 -2.04 20.02
C LEU A 997 33.29 -3.38 20.76
N ILE A 998 34.21 -4.31 20.47
CA ILE A 998 34.28 -5.60 21.16
C ILE A 998 34.61 -5.40 22.65
N ILE A 999 35.59 -4.55 22.98
CA ILE A 999 35.95 -4.25 24.38
C ILE A 999 34.76 -3.65 25.13
N GLU A 1000 34.03 -2.70 24.53
CA GLU A 1000 32.85 -2.12 25.17
C GLU A 1000 31.73 -3.14 25.37
N ARG A 1001 31.53 -4.04 24.40
CA ARG A 1001 30.55 -5.12 24.51
C ARG A 1001 30.92 -6.07 25.66
N ILE A 1002 32.18 -6.45 25.81
CA ILE A 1002 32.67 -7.27 26.93
C ILE A 1002 32.49 -6.52 28.26
N ARG A 1003 32.85 -5.23 28.32
CA ARG A 1003 32.77 -4.41 29.53
C ARG A 1003 31.35 -4.19 30.04
N THR A 1004 30.38 -4.12 29.12
CA THR A 1004 28.96 -3.88 29.44
C THR A 1004 28.14 -5.16 29.64
N ASN A 1005 28.73 -6.33 29.36
CA ASN A 1005 28.16 -7.66 29.64
C ASN A 1005 29.01 -8.35 30.74
N PRO A 1006 28.72 -8.12 32.03
CA PRO A 1006 29.56 -8.63 33.11
C PRO A 1006 29.26 -10.11 33.38
N THR A 1007 29.82 -11.04 32.60
CA THR A 1007 29.83 -12.50 32.91
C THR A 1007 30.88 -13.32 32.14
N THR A 1008 31.92 -12.68 31.56
CA THR A 1008 33.15 -13.39 31.15
C THR A 1008 34.18 -13.40 32.27
#